data_AF-A0AAU9RBG0-F1
#
_entry.id   AF-A0AAU9RBG0-F1
#
_cell.length_a   1.000
_cell.length_b   1.000
_cell.length_c   1.000
_cell.angle_alpha   90.00
_cell.angle_beta   90.00
_cell.angle_gamma   90.00
#
_symmetry.space_group_name_H-M   'P 1'
#
loop_
_entity.id
_entity.type
_entity.pdbx_description
1 polymer ?
#
loop_
_entity_poly.entity_id
_entity_poly.type
_entity_poly.pdbx_seq_one_letter_code
_entity_poly.pdbx_strand_id
1 'polypeptide(L)'
;MFLEASVNAKEEGRVPCCFFFSHGPEAKPQEADPYEIYQQFEIHQRKPSSRRYFATSVDPDGVPPEFLKRKYWTVEYSTTSGDYGLKDDAKGIDTKRYDLPTILNTNIPVGHWYVPFIFVKEGDAKDHLKISNYYRMTLYQRWEEVYSCENAHKDNCEVVVNVQVEPQVVKLEGQEIKEKRGSMDETEFVWFEGGVDKKLGLRYAVIERMKYEELRFGWNSDPETAVIETSVRFNGGDSSWKSYKGYVLVESFVLRRMDKSLVVTFEFRHDKLKSKWRFEGGSSASLCCHLCNLRRLSECQRSLSKALPEGPSSGVLVIQDEESKPTCCFGSCYDGELRGLPFPQNAKVTVTYRTGTGQNRRSYHDPVLFIPVLDHPLSSNRYYVIKRRGKHSGEASVSAKEEDRVPCCFCFTYVPEAKPQKADPYDIYQQFEIHQTKPSSRRYYATTVAPGGIPPEFLKRKYWTIGYSNSQDFGLTDDAKGINTKLRSELPNDLNTSVVVGKWYVPFIFVKERDAKYQIKSSTYYIMTLKQRWEEVYSCENVNQNDEEGEVAVDVEVETEVVKLEGEETNLRETSGDGVVWFSVLRDERQDKKVGLGSVVVERMKWEEEKFGWSNNGERSNIKRSERFKGGSSHWKNYKCYVLVESFELKRMDGSLVLTYEFRHVDKLKSKWD
;
A
#
# COMPACT_ATOMS: atom_id res chain seq x y z
N MET A 1 -47.41 -2.99 5.49
CA MET A 1 -47.41 -3.04 4.02
C MET A 1 -45.99 -3.39 3.68
N PHE A 2 -45.79 -4.69 3.46
CA PHE A 2 -44.49 -5.33 3.42
C PHE A 2 -43.77 -4.93 2.12
N LEU A 3 -42.46 -5.12 2.07
CA LEU A 3 -41.71 -5.01 0.81
C LEU A 3 -42.10 -6.20 -0.06
N GLU A 4 -43.05 -5.98 -0.95
CA GLU A 4 -43.65 -7.07 -1.71
C GLU A 4 -43.01 -7.21 -3.10
N ALA A 5 -42.48 -8.40 -3.39
CA ALA A 5 -42.06 -8.84 -4.71
C ALA A 5 -43.27 -9.28 -5.55
N SER A 6 -43.16 -9.09 -6.88
CA SER A 6 -44.18 -9.59 -7.81
C SER A 6 -44.09 -11.10 -7.95
N VAL A 7 -45.23 -11.78 -7.99
CA VAL A 7 -45.32 -13.25 -7.98
C VAL A 7 -46.02 -13.73 -9.26
N ASN A 8 -45.57 -14.87 -9.80
CA ASN A 8 -46.26 -15.58 -10.87
C ASN A 8 -47.65 -16.08 -10.41
N ALA A 9 -48.62 -16.07 -11.32
CA ALA A 9 -49.88 -16.79 -11.09
C ALA A 9 -49.68 -18.29 -11.37
N LYS A 10 -50.17 -19.16 -10.47
CA LYS A 10 -50.25 -20.61 -10.72
C LYS A 10 -51.36 -20.92 -11.72
N GLU A 11 -51.11 -21.82 -12.67
CA GLU A 11 -52.05 -22.11 -13.76
C GLU A 11 -53.32 -22.89 -13.33
N GLU A 12 -53.38 -23.40 -12.10
CA GLU A 12 -54.45 -24.26 -11.57
C GLU A 12 -55.82 -23.58 -11.35
N GLY A 13 -56.00 -22.32 -11.77
CA GLY A 13 -57.22 -21.53 -11.56
C GLY A 13 -58.11 -21.31 -12.79
N ARG A 14 -57.86 -21.95 -13.94
CA ARG A 14 -58.73 -21.76 -15.12
C ARG A 14 -60.00 -22.60 -15.05
N VAL A 15 -61.08 -22.00 -14.57
CA VAL A 15 -62.44 -22.47 -14.87
C VAL A 15 -62.73 -22.19 -16.35
N PRO A 16 -63.14 -23.17 -17.16
CA PRO A 16 -63.45 -22.93 -18.56
C PRO A 16 -64.79 -22.18 -18.66
N CYS A 17 -64.73 -20.87 -18.90
CA CYS A 17 -65.89 -20.11 -19.35
C CYS A 17 -65.70 -19.70 -20.82
N CYS A 18 -66.66 -20.10 -21.64
CA CYS A 18 -66.77 -19.74 -23.04
C CYS A 18 -66.95 -18.22 -23.20
N PHE A 19 -66.19 -17.64 -24.14
CA PHE A 19 -66.26 -16.25 -24.62
C PHE A 19 -65.82 -15.14 -23.66
N PHE A 20 -64.91 -14.29 -24.18
CA PHE A 20 -64.22 -13.14 -23.59
C PHE A 20 -62.99 -13.46 -22.71
N PHE A 21 -61.91 -12.71 -22.96
CA PHE A 21 -60.59 -12.79 -22.33
C PHE A 21 -60.66 -13.09 -20.82
N SER A 22 -60.32 -14.31 -20.43
CA SER A 22 -60.07 -14.65 -19.03
C SER A 22 -58.80 -13.94 -18.57
N HIS A 23 -58.91 -12.81 -17.90
CA HIS A 23 -57.84 -12.32 -17.03
C HIS A 23 -57.77 -13.29 -15.85
N GLY A 24 -56.75 -14.16 -15.85
CA GLY A 24 -56.43 -14.94 -14.65
C GLY A 24 -56.17 -13.98 -13.49
N PRO A 25 -56.47 -14.36 -12.24
CA PRO A 25 -56.20 -13.51 -11.09
C PRO A 25 -54.71 -13.20 -11.03
N GLU A 26 -54.35 -11.91 -11.06
CA GLU A 26 -52.98 -11.49 -10.75
C GLU A 26 -52.68 -11.85 -9.30
N ALA A 27 -51.58 -12.57 -9.08
CA ALA A 27 -51.12 -12.85 -7.74
C ALA A 27 -50.78 -11.52 -7.06
N LYS A 28 -51.30 -11.33 -5.84
CA LYS A 28 -50.91 -10.17 -5.04
C LYS A 28 -49.41 -10.26 -4.76
N PRO A 29 -48.68 -9.13 -4.79
CA PRO A 29 -47.30 -9.11 -4.37
C PRO A 29 -47.12 -9.72 -2.96
N GLN A 30 -46.04 -10.48 -2.76
CA GLN A 30 -45.73 -11.19 -1.50
C GLN A 30 -44.37 -10.73 -0.96
N GLU A 31 -44.06 -10.98 0.31
CA GLU A 31 -42.75 -10.63 0.88
C GLU A 31 -41.60 -11.20 0.02
N ALA A 32 -40.58 -10.37 -0.23
CA ALA A 32 -39.48 -10.74 -1.11
C ALA A 32 -38.66 -11.92 -0.56
N ASP A 33 -38.62 -13.00 -1.34
CA ASP A 33 -37.86 -14.20 -1.06
C ASP A 33 -37.01 -14.62 -2.27
N PRO A 34 -35.67 -14.51 -2.20
CA PRO A 34 -34.80 -14.88 -3.32
C PRO A 34 -34.86 -16.37 -3.66
N TYR A 35 -35.39 -17.24 -2.78
CA TYR A 35 -35.50 -18.67 -3.04
C TYR A 35 -36.87 -19.08 -3.60
N GLU A 36 -37.85 -18.18 -3.59
CA GLU A 36 -39.17 -18.45 -4.14
C GLU A 36 -39.11 -18.39 -5.67
N ILE A 37 -39.19 -19.55 -6.32
CA ILE A 37 -39.12 -19.69 -7.77
C ILE A 37 -40.24 -18.90 -8.48
N TYR A 38 -41.39 -18.72 -7.83
CA TYR A 38 -42.48 -17.90 -8.37
C TYR A 38 -42.21 -16.38 -8.32
N GLN A 39 -41.16 -15.94 -7.63
CA GLN A 39 -40.67 -14.55 -7.62
C GLN A 39 -39.48 -14.32 -8.57
N GLN A 40 -38.98 -15.37 -9.23
CA GLN A 40 -37.82 -15.29 -10.11
C GLN A 40 -38.22 -15.21 -11.58
N PHE A 41 -37.57 -14.30 -12.31
CA PHE A 41 -37.84 -14.03 -13.72
C PHE A 41 -36.55 -13.97 -14.54
N GLU A 42 -36.52 -14.62 -15.69
CA GLU A 42 -35.46 -14.44 -16.67
C GLU A 42 -35.78 -13.26 -17.59
N ILE A 43 -34.86 -12.31 -17.71
CA ILE A 43 -35.04 -11.13 -18.57
C ILE A 43 -34.22 -11.32 -19.85
N HIS A 44 -34.94 -11.33 -20.97
CA HIS A 44 -34.36 -11.55 -22.29
C HIS A 44 -34.37 -10.26 -23.10
N GLN A 45 -33.21 -9.92 -23.67
CA GLN A 45 -33.12 -8.83 -24.63
C GLN A 45 -33.48 -9.35 -26.02
N ARG A 46 -34.43 -8.70 -26.71
CA ARG A 46 -34.91 -9.17 -28.03
C ARG A 46 -33.79 -9.31 -29.06
N LYS A 47 -32.83 -8.39 -29.08
CA LYS A 47 -31.60 -8.38 -29.90
C LYS A 47 -30.51 -7.59 -29.16
N PRO A 48 -29.20 -7.86 -29.36
CA PRO A 48 -28.08 -7.22 -28.63
C PRO A 48 -28.03 -5.68 -28.64
N SER A 49 -28.79 -5.02 -29.50
CA SER A 49 -28.89 -3.55 -29.61
C SER A 49 -30.31 -3.00 -29.36
N SER A 50 -31.26 -3.84 -28.96
CA SER A 50 -32.64 -3.45 -28.76
C SER A 50 -32.88 -2.99 -27.32
N ARG A 51 -33.56 -1.84 -27.13
CA ARG A 51 -34.05 -1.41 -25.81
C ARG A 51 -35.32 -2.14 -25.35
N ARG A 52 -35.68 -3.23 -26.04
CA ARG A 52 -36.91 -4.00 -25.81
C ARG A 52 -36.58 -5.33 -25.15
N TYR A 53 -37.26 -5.57 -24.04
CA TYR A 53 -37.08 -6.75 -23.21
C TYR A 53 -38.40 -7.52 -23.10
N PHE A 54 -38.29 -8.80 -22.76
CA PHE A 54 -39.41 -9.62 -22.32
C PHE A 54 -38.92 -10.49 -21.16
N ALA A 55 -39.84 -10.91 -20.29
CA ALA A 55 -39.51 -11.79 -19.18
C ALA A 55 -40.22 -13.13 -19.33
N THR A 56 -39.56 -14.19 -18.86
CA THR A 56 -40.16 -15.52 -18.65
C THR A 56 -40.04 -15.89 -17.18
N SER A 57 -40.98 -16.67 -16.68
CA SER A 57 -40.88 -17.26 -15.35
C SER A 57 -39.73 -18.28 -15.34
N VAL A 58 -39.02 -18.37 -14.21
CA VAL A 58 -38.08 -19.48 -13.97
C VAL A 58 -38.85 -20.78 -13.70
N ASP A 59 -40.01 -20.70 -13.04
CA ASP A 59 -40.93 -21.81 -12.88
C ASP A 59 -41.61 -22.13 -14.24
N PRO A 60 -41.60 -23.38 -14.72
CA PRO A 60 -42.19 -23.77 -16.01
C PRO A 60 -43.69 -23.49 -16.14
N ASP A 61 -44.42 -23.55 -15.03
CA ASP A 61 -45.87 -23.37 -14.95
C ASP A 61 -46.25 -21.95 -14.47
N GLY A 62 -45.25 -21.12 -14.17
CA GLY A 62 -45.41 -19.76 -13.71
C GLY A 62 -45.73 -18.78 -14.85
N VAL A 63 -46.78 -17.96 -14.65
CA VAL A 63 -47.11 -16.87 -15.58
C VAL A 63 -46.66 -15.52 -14.99
N PRO A 64 -45.72 -14.79 -15.65
CA PRO A 64 -45.28 -13.49 -15.18
C PRO A 64 -46.42 -12.46 -15.03
N PRO A 65 -46.31 -11.52 -14.09
CA PRO A 65 -47.24 -10.40 -13.94
C PRO A 65 -47.50 -9.66 -15.26
N GLU A 66 -48.68 -9.07 -15.44
CA GLU A 66 -49.08 -8.51 -16.75
C GLU A 66 -48.10 -7.46 -17.27
N PHE A 67 -47.48 -6.66 -16.39
CA PHE A 67 -46.49 -5.66 -16.79
C PHE A 67 -45.20 -6.26 -17.36
N LEU A 68 -44.82 -7.48 -16.96
CA LEU A 68 -43.68 -8.24 -17.50
C LEU A 68 -44.06 -9.13 -18.68
N LYS A 69 -45.33 -9.57 -18.74
CA LYS A 69 -45.91 -10.41 -19.80
C LYS A 69 -46.09 -9.67 -21.13
N ARG A 70 -46.28 -8.35 -21.09
CA ARG A 70 -46.38 -7.51 -22.30
C ARG A 70 -45.14 -7.68 -23.16
N LYS A 71 -45.34 -8.06 -24.43
CA LYS A 71 -44.25 -8.20 -25.39
C LYS A 71 -43.55 -6.85 -25.59
N TYR A 72 -42.27 -6.79 -25.23
CA TYR A 72 -41.34 -5.70 -25.55
C TYR A 72 -41.50 -4.41 -24.74
N TRP A 73 -41.32 -4.51 -23.42
CA TRP A 73 -41.20 -3.34 -22.55
C TRP A 73 -39.81 -2.68 -22.70
N THR A 74 -39.74 -1.38 -22.38
CA THR A 74 -38.52 -0.56 -22.43
C THR A 74 -38.22 -0.04 -21.03
N VAL A 75 -36.94 0.02 -20.66
CA VAL A 75 -36.49 0.64 -19.40
C VAL A 75 -36.10 2.09 -19.69
N GLU A 76 -36.71 3.02 -18.97
CA GLU A 76 -36.31 4.42 -18.98
C GLU A 76 -35.37 4.69 -17.80
N TYR A 77 -34.25 5.35 -18.07
CA TYR A 77 -33.34 5.78 -17.02
C TYR A 77 -33.78 7.15 -16.52
N SER A 78 -34.23 7.23 -15.28
CA SER A 78 -34.44 8.50 -14.61
C SER A 78 -33.08 9.14 -14.31
N THR A 79 -32.82 10.32 -14.87
CA THR A 79 -31.66 11.15 -14.51
C THR A 79 -31.90 12.01 -13.26
N THR A 80 -33.09 11.92 -12.67
CA THR A 80 -33.54 12.75 -11.54
C THR A 80 -33.62 12.00 -10.21
N SER A 81 -33.61 10.66 -10.18
CA SER A 81 -33.49 9.89 -8.94
C SER A 81 -32.02 9.65 -8.58
N GLY A 82 -31.64 9.92 -7.33
CA GLY A 82 -30.27 9.82 -6.83
C GLY A 82 -29.56 8.52 -7.24
N ASP A 83 -28.32 8.68 -7.68
CA ASP A 83 -27.37 7.59 -7.92
C ASP A 83 -27.35 6.63 -6.72
N TYR A 84 -27.67 5.36 -6.94
CA TYR A 84 -27.70 4.30 -5.91
C TYR A 84 -26.32 4.02 -5.29
N GLY A 85 -25.26 4.72 -5.72
CA GLY A 85 -23.95 4.70 -5.10
C GLY A 85 -23.06 3.55 -5.55
N LEU A 86 -23.52 2.72 -6.50
CA LEU A 86 -22.75 1.65 -7.13
C LEU A 86 -21.77 2.25 -8.15
N LYS A 87 -20.61 2.72 -7.67
CA LYS A 87 -19.65 3.53 -8.44
C LYS A 87 -18.34 2.81 -8.77
N ASP A 88 -18.10 1.64 -8.17
CA ASP A 88 -16.85 0.90 -8.29
C ASP A 88 -17.07 -0.52 -8.84
N ASP A 89 -16.04 -1.07 -9.48
CA ASP A 89 -16.00 -2.46 -9.91
C ASP A 89 -15.82 -3.35 -8.67
N ALA A 90 -16.91 -3.80 -8.06
CA ALA A 90 -16.87 -4.81 -7.01
C ALA A 90 -16.42 -6.17 -7.57
N LYS A 91 -15.11 -6.43 -7.49
CA LYS A 91 -14.47 -7.65 -8.01
C LYS A 91 -14.50 -8.84 -7.03
N GLY A 92 -15.16 -8.67 -5.88
CA GLY A 92 -15.19 -9.68 -4.82
C GLY A 92 -13.90 -9.70 -4.01
N ILE A 93 -13.47 -10.89 -3.62
CA ILE A 93 -12.23 -11.11 -2.85
C ILE A 93 -11.03 -11.01 -3.80
N ASP A 94 -10.02 -10.22 -3.43
CA ASP A 94 -8.80 -10.05 -4.22
C ASP A 94 -8.01 -11.36 -4.27
N THR A 95 -7.50 -11.69 -5.45
CA THR A 95 -6.51 -12.75 -5.69
C THR A 95 -5.29 -12.67 -4.76
N LYS A 96 -4.98 -11.47 -4.25
CA LYS A 96 -3.89 -11.20 -3.31
C LYS A 96 -4.25 -11.37 -1.83
N ARG A 97 -5.40 -11.95 -1.48
CA ARG A 97 -5.79 -12.24 -0.08
C ARG A 97 -4.73 -13.04 0.69
N TYR A 98 -3.88 -13.82 0.01
CA TYR A 98 -2.79 -14.58 0.61
C TYR A 98 -1.52 -13.76 0.87
N ASP A 99 -1.42 -12.54 0.32
CA ASP A 99 -0.35 -11.59 0.59
C ASP A 99 -0.64 -10.88 1.92
N LEU A 100 -0.33 -11.56 3.03
CA LEU A 100 -0.69 -11.10 4.37
C LEU A 100 -0.14 -9.69 4.69
N PRO A 101 -0.86 -8.88 5.50
CA PRO A 101 -0.43 -7.54 5.85
C PRO A 101 1.00 -7.46 6.39
N THR A 102 1.79 -6.52 5.88
CA THR A 102 3.12 -6.22 6.45
C THR A 102 2.99 -5.35 7.69
N ILE A 103 2.04 -4.41 7.67
CA ILE A 103 1.76 -3.44 8.74
C ILE A 103 0.97 -4.10 9.87
N LEU A 104 1.41 -3.87 11.11
CA LEU A 104 0.74 -4.37 12.32
C LEU A 104 -0.42 -3.44 12.73
N ASN A 105 -1.47 -3.99 13.34
CA ASN A 105 -2.63 -3.27 13.89
C ASN A 105 -3.39 -2.35 12.90
N THR A 106 -3.19 -2.52 11.58
CA THR A 106 -3.88 -1.72 10.55
C THR A 106 -4.79 -2.60 9.71
N ASN A 107 -6.05 -2.16 9.51
CA ASN A 107 -7.01 -2.84 8.64
C ASN A 107 -6.70 -2.58 7.16
N ILE A 108 -6.30 -3.61 6.44
CA ILE A 108 -6.05 -3.56 4.99
C ILE A 108 -7.24 -4.18 4.27
N PRO A 109 -7.95 -3.45 3.38
CA PRO A 109 -9.05 -4.03 2.62
C PRO A 109 -8.49 -5.03 1.58
N VAL A 110 -9.03 -6.25 1.57
CA VAL A 110 -8.64 -7.34 0.65
C VAL A 110 -9.76 -7.77 -0.29
N GLY A 111 -10.87 -7.04 -0.28
CA GLY A 111 -11.97 -7.26 -1.22
C GLY A 111 -13.26 -6.58 -0.76
N HIS A 112 -14.17 -6.33 -1.71
CA HIS A 112 -15.51 -5.84 -1.40
C HIS A 112 -16.54 -6.29 -2.43
N TRP A 113 -17.79 -6.41 -1.98
CA TRP A 113 -18.95 -6.75 -2.78
C TRP A 113 -20.21 -6.08 -2.23
N TYR A 114 -21.27 -6.10 -3.05
CA TYR A 114 -22.55 -5.53 -2.67
C TYR A 114 -23.51 -6.63 -2.22
N VAL A 115 -24.15 -6.43 -1.08
CA VAL A 115 -25.21 -7.29 -0.56
C VAL A 115 -26.54 -6.59 -0.81
N PRO A 116 -27.42 -7.13 -1.67
CA PRO A 116 -28.73 -6.55 -1.91
C PRO A 116 -29.57 -6.49 -0.63
N PHE A 117 -30.45 -5.48 -0.51
CA PHE A 117 -31.27 -5.30 0.68
C PHE A 117 -32.13 -6.52 1.03
N ILE A 118 -32.54 -7.36 0.07
CA ILE A 118 -33.34 -8.57 0.32
C ILE A 118 -32.64 -9.60 1.22
N PHE A 119 -31.32 -9.48 1.43
CA PHE A 119 -30.53 -10.33 2.31
C PHE A 119 -30.28 -9.73 3.69
N VAL A 120 -30.77 -8.51 3.95
CA VAL A 120 -30.55 -7.75 5.19
C VAL A 120 -31.90 -7.26 5.70
N LYS A 121 -32.17 -7.34 7.00
CA LYS A 121 -33.35 -6.77 7.66
C LYS A 121 -32.91 -5.84 8.78
N GLU A 122 -33.20 -4.55 8.63
CA GLU A 122 -32.89 -3.50 9.61
C GLU A 122 -34.17 -2.71 9.93
N GLY A 123 -34.70 -2.90 11.15
CA GLY A 123 -35.90 -2.18 11.59
C GLY A 123 -37.16 -2.50 10.76
N ASP A 124 -38.06 -1.51 10.64
CA ASP A 124 -39.36 -1.66 10.00
C ASP A 124 -39.26 -1.56 8.46
N ALA A 125 -39.90 -2.51 7.75
CA ALA A 125 -39.71 -2.73 6.32
C ALA A 125 -40.09 -1.53 5.42
N LYS A 126 -40.94 -0.62 5.92
CA LYS A 126 -41.45 0.54 5.14
C LYS A 126 -40.38 1.57 4.79
N ASP A 127 -39.28 1.63 5.53
CA ASP A 127 -38.22 2.63 5.34
C ASP A 127 -36.93 2.03 4.76
N HIS A 128 -36.84 0.71 4.61
CA HIS A 128 -35.61 0.03 4.19
C HIS A 128 -35.13 0.44 2.79
N LEU A 129 -36.04 0.53 1.81
CA LEU A 129 -35.72 1.03 0.45
C LEU A 129 -35.34 2.52 0.42
N LYS A 130 -35.73 3.30 1.45
CA LYS A 130 -35.29 4.69 1.60
C LYS A 130 -33.91 4.79 2.26
N ILE A 131 -33.54 3.78 3.06
CA ILE A 131 -32.28 3.71 3.79
C ILE A 131 -31.15 3.24 2.87
N SER A 132 -31.27 2.07 2.23
CA SER A 132 -30.22 1.52 1.36
C SER A 132 -30.71 0.36 0.49
N ASN A 133 -30.58 0.47 -0.84
CA ASN A 133 -30.91 -0.62 -1.77
C ASN A 133 -29.84 -1.73 -1.82
N TYR A 134 -28.61 -1.34 -1.52
CA TYR A 134 -27.47 -2.24 -1.43
C TYR A 134 -26.69 -1.93 -0.16
N TYR A 135 -25.95 -2.90 0.32
CA TYR A 135 -24.99 -2.76 1.40
C TYR A 135 -23.61 -3.07 0.85
N ARG A 136 -22.59 -2.39 1.35
CA ARG A 136 -21.21 -2.68 1.01
C ARG A 136 -20.63 -3.62 2.05
N MET A 137 -20.31 -4.84 1.66
CA MET A 137 -19.51 -5.76 2.45
C MET A 137 -18.04 -5.61 2.05
N THR A 138 -17.16 -5.37 3.02
CA THR A 138 -15.71 -5.27 2.79
C THR A 138 -14.98 -6.23 3.71
N LEU A 139 -14.08 -7.03 3.15
CA LEU A 139 -13.18 -7.90 3.91
C LEU A 139 -11.89 -7.13 4.21
N TYR A 140 -11.52 -7.05 5.48
CA TYR A 140 -10.26 -6.47 5.94
C TYR A 140 -9.37 -7.53 6.56
N GLN A 141 -8.06 -7.39 6.41
CA GLN A 141 -7.05 -8.15 7.14
C GLN A 141 -6.25 -7.23 8.05
N ARG A 142 -5.94 -7.67 9.27
CA ARG A 142 -5.00 -7.01 10.17
C ARG A 142 -4.25 -8.01 11.03
N TRP A 143 -3.10 -7.59 11.55
CA TRP A 143 -2.45 -8.26 12.68
C TRP A 143 -2.91 -7.60 13.97
N GLU A 144 -3.59 -8.34 14.85
CA GLU A 144 -4.06 -7.88 16.17
C GLU A 144 -3.08 -8.34 17.25
N GLU A 145 -2.60 -7.40 18.07
CA GLU A 145 -1.75 -7.73 19.21
C GLU A 145 -2.53 -8.54 20.26
N VAL A 146 -2.05 -9.74 20.57
CA VAL A 146 -2.68 -10.63 21.57
C VAL A 146 -1.79 -10.92 22.76
N TYR A 147 -0.49 -10.65 22.62
CA TYR A 147 0.49 -10.91 23.66
C TYR A 147 1.55 -9.82 23.69
N SER A 148 1.96 -9.43 24.90
CA SER A 148 3.14 -8.61 25.10
C SER A 148 3.81 -8.97 26.41
N CYS A 149 5.14 -9.06 26.41
CA CYS A 149 5.92 -9.18 27.64
C CYS A 149 7.17 -8.33 27.55
N GLU A 150 7.65 -7.88 28.70
CA GLU A 150 8.92 -7.19 28.84
C GLU A 150 9.95 -8.13 29.44
N ASN A 151 11.21 -7.97 29.05
CA ASN A 151 12.27 -8.80 29.59
C ASN A 151 12.71 -8.30 30.96
N ALA A 152 12.29 -8.99 32.02
CA ALA A 152 12.67 -8.65 33.39
C ALA A 152 14.10 -9.10 33.74
N HIS A 153 14.65 -10.09 33.02
CA HIS A 153 15.94 -10.72 33.31
C HIS A 153 16.78 -10.82 32.05
N LYS A 154 17.97 -10.20 32.05
CA LYS A 154 18.83 -10.10 30.85
C LYS A 154 19.22 -11.45 30.24
N ASP A 155 19.19 -12.52 31.04
CA ASP A 155 19.58 -13.88 30.63
C ASP A 155 18.43 -14.73 30.05
N ASN A 156 17.19 -14.21 30.01
CA ASN A 156 16.06 -14.96 29.46
C ASN A 156 16.12 -15.00 27.93
N CYS A 157 16.40 -16.18 27.37
CA CYS A 157 16.48 -16.40 25.92
C CYS A 157 15.23 -17.04 25.31
N GLU A 158 14.16 -17.23 26.08
CA GLU A 158 12.94 -17.89 25.60
C GLU A 158 11.69 -17.16 26.10
N VAL A 159 10.74 -16.97 25.19
CA VAL A 159 9.40 -16.45 25.50
C VAL A 159 8.41 -17.53 25.12
N VAL A 160 7.70 -18.04 26.13
CA VAL A 160 6.57 -18.94 25.94
C VAL A 160 5.30 -18.09 25.84
N VAL A 161 4.65 -18.14 24.68
CA VAL A 161 3.36 -17.49 24.44
C VAL A 161 2.30 -18.56 24.63
N ASN A 162 1.43 -18.34 25.61
CA ASN A 162 0.22 -19.14 25.79
C ASN A 162 -0.96 -18.16 25.86
N VAL A 163 -1.65 -18.00 24.72
CA VAL A 163 -2.80 -17.10 24.62
C VAL A 163 -3.99 -17.84 24.05
N GLN A 164 -5.07 -17.85 24.82
CA GLN A 164 -6.37 -18.26 24.35
C GLN A 164 -7.05 -17.07 23.65
N VAL A 165 -7.27 -17.20 22.35
CA VAL A 165 -7.97 -16.18 21.56
C VAL A 165 -9.34 -16.68 21.19
N GLU A 166 -10.34 -15.80 21.29
CA GLU A 166 -11.67 -16.18 20.85
C GLU A 166 -11.73 -16.19 19.31
N PRO A 167 -12.11 -17.32 18.69
CA PRO A 167 -11.97 -17.52 17.24
C PRO A 167 -12.92 -16.66 16.41
N GLN A 168 -14.07 -16.27 16.99
CA GLN A 168 -15.07 -15.44 16.32
C GLN A 168 -15.60 -14.34 17.24
N VAL A 169 -15.68 -13.11 16.73
CA VAL A 169 -16.33 -11.98 17.39
C VAL A 169 -17.32 -11.33 16.44
N VAL A 170 -18.50 -10.95 16.95
CA VAL A 170 -19.53 -10.25 16.17
C VAL A 170 -19.82 -8.92 16.84
N LYS A 171 -19.82 -7.83 16.07
CA LYS A 171 -20.08 -6.47 16.56
C LYS A 171 -21.23 -5.84 15.78
N LEU A 172 -22.31 -5.46 16.46
CA LEU A 172 -23.39 -4.67 15.89
C LEU A 172 -23.13 -3.19 16.10
N GLU A 173 -23.08 -2.42 15.00
CA GLU A 173 -22.75 -1.00 15.01
C GLU A 173 -21.48 -0.66 15.83
N GLY A 174 -20.50 -1.58 15.85
CA GLY A 174 -19.25 -1.45 16.58
C GLY A 174 -19.25 -1.98 18.02
N GLN A 175 -20.39 -2.43 18.56
CA GLN A 175 -20.50 -3.04 19.89
C GLN A 175 -20.53 -4.56 19.82
N GLU A 176 -19.65 -5.23 20.55
CA GLU A 176 -19.62 -6.69 20.63
C GLU A 176 -20.89 -7.26 21.28
N ILE A 177 -21.44 -8.31 20.67
CA ILE A 177 -22.63 -9.01 21.16
C ILE A 177 -22.27 -10.38 21.74
N LYS A 178 -23.03 -10.82 22.74
CA LYS A 178 -22.83 -12.12 23.40
C LYS A 178 -23.24 -13.29 22.51
N GLU A 179 -24.38 -13.17 21.82
CA GLU A 179 -24.92 -14.24 20.99
C GLU A 179 -24.45 -14.14 19.54
N LYS A 180 -23.33 -14.82 19.25
CA LYS A 180 -22.57 -14.69 18.00
C LYS A 180 -23.11 -15.54 16.85
N ARG A 181 -23.88 -16.59 17.17
CA ARG A 181 -24.53 -17.44 16.16
C ARG A 181 -25.84 -16.85 15.64
N GLY A 182 -26.44 -15.94 16.41
CA GLY A 182 -27.79 -15.44 16.18
C GLY A 182 -28.85 -16.54 16.30
N SER A 183 -30.12 -16.14 16.21
CA SER A 183 -31.25 -17.07 16.13
C SER A 183 -31.79 -17.12 14.70
N MET A 184 -31.85 -18.31 14.12
CA MET A 184 -32.40 -18.49 12.77
C MET A 184 -33.93 -18.62 12.85
N ASP A 185 -34.64 -17.85 12.04
CA ASP A 185 -36.09 -17.95 11.90
C ASP A 185 -36.51 -18.88 10.74
N GLU A 186 -37.82 -19.09 10.59
CA GLU A 186 -38.42 -19.91 9.54
C GLU A 186 -38.19 -19.36 8.12
N THR A 187 -37.79 -18.09 8.00
CA THR A 187 -37.50 -17.41 6.72
C THR A 187 -36.01 -17.36 6.40
N GLU A 188 -35.22 -18.19 7.09
CA GLU A 188 -33.77 -18.31 6.97
C GLU A 188 -32.99 -17.03 7.31
N PHE A 189 -33.60 -16.09 8.04
CA PHE A 189 -32.87 -14.95 8.60
C PHE A 189 -32.27 -15.34 9.95
N VAL A 190 -30.98 -15.08 10.09
CA VAL A 190 -30.27 -15.14 11.35
C VAL A 190 -30.30 -13.77 12.00
N TRP A 191 -30.93 -13.70 13.17
CA TRP A 191 -31.10 -12.48 13.93
C TRP A 191 -30.00 -12.30 14.96
N PHE A 192 -29.39 -11.12 14.93
CA PHE A 192 -28.42 -10.64 15.90
C PHE A 192 -29.05 -9.52 16.71
N GLU A 193 -29.00 -9.64 18.03
CA GLU A 193 -29.55 -8.66 18.97
C GLU A 193 -28.41 -8.01 19.76
N GLY A 194 -28.45 -6.69 19.89
CA GLY A 194 -27.46 -5.93 20.65
C GLY A 194 -28.11 -4.74 21.36
N GLY A 195 -27.63 -4.37 22.54
CA GLY A 195 -28.10 -3.20 23.30
C GLY A 195 -29.63 -3.05 23.42
N VAL A 196 -30.10 -1.83 23.69
CA VAL A 196 -31.54 -1.51 23.67
C VAL A 196 -31.96 -1.21 22.23
N ASP A 197 -32.96 -1.94 21.73
CA ASP A 197 -33.63 -1.77 20.42
C ASP A 197 -32.78 -1.98 19.14
N LYS A 198 -31.59 -2.60 19.20
CA LYS A 198 -30.82 -2.92 17.99
C LYS A 198 -30.98 -4.39 17.60
N LYS A 199 -31.58 -4.61 16.43
CA LYS A 199 -31.80 -5.94 15.86
C LYS A 199 -31.47 -5.93 14.38
N LEU A 200 -30.65 -6.89 13.96
CA LEU A 200 -30.22 -7.08 12.57
C LEU A 200 -30.53 -8.49 12.14
N GLY A 201 -31.28 -8.64 11.05
CA GLY A 201 -31.45 -9.92 10.37
C GLY A 201 -30.50 -10.01 9.17
N LEU A 202 -29.72 -11.08 9.07
CA LEU A 202 -28.99 -11.42 7.85
C LEU A 202 -29.46 -12.77 7.35
N ARG A 203 -29.74 -12.91 6.05
CA ARG A 203 -30.05 -14.22 5.49
C ARG A 203 -28.88 -15.18 5.67
N TYR A 204 -29.21 -16.42 5.99
CA TYR A 204 -28.25 -17.48 6.29
C TYR A 204 -27.19 -17.65 5.20
N ALA A 205 -27.56 -17.57 3.91
CA ALA A 205 -26.60 -17.68 2.81
C ALA A 205 -25.48 -16.63 2.81
N VAL A 206 -25.72 -15.42 3.34
CA VAL A 206 -24.65 -14.41 3.50
C VAL A 206 -23.62 -14.88 4.53
N ILE A 207 -24.10 -15.44 5.64
CA ILE A 207 -23.27 -15.94 6.73
C ILE A 207 -22.54 -17.21 6.30
N GLU A 208 -23.22 -18.12 5.61
CA GLU A 208 -22.66 -19.35 5.08
C GLU A 208 -21.56 -19.06 4.07
N ARG A 209 -21.79 -18.13 3.12
CA ARG A 209 -20.77 -17.74 2.16
C ARG A 209 -19.53 -17.15 2.84
N MET A 210 -19.74 -16.28 3.82
CA MET A 210 -18.65 -15.71 4.62
C MET A 210 -17.84 -16.80 5.33
N LYS A 211 -18.52 -17.72 6.05
CA LYS A 211 -17.86 -18.84 6.75
C LYS A 211 -17.13 -19.76 5.79
N TYR A 212 -17.70 -20.05 4.62
CA TYR A 212 -17.05 -20.85 3.58
C TYR A 212 -15.72 -20.25 3.13
N GLU A 213 -15.68 -18.93 2.92
CA GLU A 213 -14.46 -18.22 2.53
C GLU A 213 -13.39 -18.23 3.62
N GLU A 214 -13.77 -18.20 4.90
CA GLU A 214 -12.85 -18.31 6.04
C GLU A 214 -12.31 -19.73 6.22
N LEU A 215 -13.18 -20.75 6.16
CA LEU A 215 -12.78 -22.15 6.22
C LEU A 215 -11.78 -22.48 5.10
N ARG A 216 -12.03 -21.99 3.88
CA ARG A 216 -11.12 -22.16 2.74
C ARG A 216 -9.77 -21.46 2.93
N PHE A 217 -9.73 -20.38 3.71
CA PHE A 217 -8.52 -19.65 4.04
C PHE A 217 -7.73 -20.25 5.23
N GLY A 218 -8.30 -21.30 5.86
CA GLY A 218 -7.68 -22.05 6.95
C GLY A 218 -8.22 -21.71 8.34
N TRP A 219 -9.36 -21.03 8.45
CA TRP A 219 -9.97 -20.72 9.75
C TRP A 219 -10.51 -21.98 10.44
N ASN A 220 -10.34 -22.07 11.77
CA ASN A 220 -10.91 -23.12 12.61
C ASN A 220 -11.84 -22.52 13.68
N SER A 221 -13.05 -23.07 13.79
CA SER A 221 -14.08 -22.60 14.73
C SER A 221 -13.98 -23.19 16.13
N ASP A 222 -13.14 -24.22 16.35
CA ASP A 222 -13.04 -24.92 17.62
C ASP A 222 -12.27 -24.10 18.67
N PRO A 223 -12.91 -23.65 19.76
CA PRO A 223 -12.26 -22.87 20.82
C PRO A 223 -11.10 -23.61 21.52
N GLU A 224 -11.13 -24.94 21.56
CA GLU A 224 -10.05 -25.75 22.16
C GLU A 224 -8.79 -25.72 21.29
N THR A 225 -8.94 -25.56 19.97
CA THR A 225 -7.83 -25.37 19.03
C THR A 225 -7.38 -23.90 18.89
N ALA A 226 -8.11 -22.96 19.50
CA ALA A 226 -7.79 -21.53 19.48
C ALA A 226 -6.87 -21.09 20.63
N VAL A 227 -6.21 -22.06 21.28
CA VAL A 227 -5.08 -21.82 22.18
C VAL A 227 -3.81 -21.76 21.34
N ILE A 228 -3.21 -20.58 21.24
CA ILE A 228 -1.92 -20.42 20.60
C ILE A 228 -0.85 -20.68 21.66
N GLU A 229 -0.33 -21.89 21.67
CA GLU A 229 0.83 -22.27 22.45
C GLU A 229 2.06 -22.34 21.55
N THR A 230 2.98 -21.40 21.72
CA THR A 230 4.25 -21.42 20.99
C THR A 230 5.40 -20.96 21.89
N SER A 231 6.51 -21.65 21.80
CA SER A 231 7.77 -21.24 22.43
C SER A 231 8.63 -20.58 21.37
N VAL A 232 8.90 -19.28 21.51
CA VAL A 232 9.80 -18.55 20.62
C VAL A 232 11.10 -18.29 21.36
N ARG A 233 12.19 -18.90 20.88
CA ARG A 233 13.53 -18.62 21.38
C ARG A 233 14.11 -17.38 20.73
N PHE A 234 14.71 -16.55 21.57
CA PHE A 234 15.48 -15.38 21.19
C PHE A 234 16.90 -15.81 20.80
N ASN A 235 17.28 -15.53 19.55
CA ASN A 235 18.59 -15.86 18.97
C ASN A 235 19.40 -14.58 18.66
N GLY A 236 19.51 -13.65 19.62
CA GLY A 236 20.12 -12.33 19.41
C GLY A 236 21.56 -12.16 19.90
N GLY A 237 22.30 -13.24 20.13
CA GLY A 237 23.69 -13.17 20.63
C GLY A 237 23.78 -12.49 22.01
N ASP A 238 24.72 -11.55 22.18
CA ASP A 238 25.00 -10.85 23.44
C ASP A 238 24.01 -9.71 23.77
N SER A 239 23.01 -9.46 22.91
CA SER A 239 22.04 -8.37 23.08
C SER A 239 20.84 -8.82 23.91
N SER A 240 20.55 -8.18 25.05
CA SER A 240 19.31 -8.43 25.79
C SER A 240 18.10 -7.80 25.07
N TRP A 241 17.08 -8.59 24.74
CA TRP A 241 15.80 -8.05 24.27
C TRP A 241 15.08 -7.30 25.39
N LYS A 242 14.30 -6.28 25.03
CA LYS A 242 13.53 -5.42 25.95
C LYS A 242 12.06 -5.80 26.04
N SER A 243 11.42 -6.06 24.90
CA SER A 243 10.02 -6.50 24.88
C SER A 243 9.72 -7.37 23.67
N TYR A 244 8.85 -8.35 23.87
CA TYR A 244 8.30 -9.20 22.82
C TYR A 244 6.81 -8.92 22.68
N LYS A 245 6.33 -8.90 21.43
CA LYS A 245 4.90 -8.79 21.10
C LYS A 245 4.49 -9.86 20.11
N GLY A 246 3.37 -10.52 20.38
CA GLY A 246 2.74 -11.53 19.52
C GLY A 246 1.45 -11.00 18.92
N TYR A 247 1.23 -11.31 17.64
CA TYR A 247 0.10 -10.85 16.85
C TYR A 247 -0.58 -12.01 16.13
N VAL A 248 -1.90 -11.99 16.07
CA VAL A 248 -2.71 -12.95 15.30
C VAL A 248 -3.31 -12.27 14.07
N LEU A 249 -3.47 -13.03 13.00
CA LEU A 249 -4.19 -12.53 11.83
C LEU A 249 -5.69 -12.51 12.13
N VAL A 250 -6.32 -11.36 11.87
CA VAL A 250 -7.77 -11.17 12.00
C VAL A 250 -8.35 -10.75 10.66
N GLU A 251 -9.34 -11.51 10.20
CA GLU A 251 -10.15 -11.19 9.03
C GLU A 251 -11.50 -10.63 9.46
N SER A 252 -11.81 -9.41 9.02
CA SER A 252 -13.01 -8.67 9.43
C SER A 252 -13.94 -8.42 8.24
N PHE A 253 -15.10 -9.06 8.23
CA PHE A 253 -16.18 -8.77 7.28
C PHE A 253 -17.01 -7.62 7.85
N VAL A 254 -16.93 -6.47 7.19
CA VAL A 254 -17.59 -5.24 7.63
C VAL A 254 -18.72 -4.90 6.67
N LEU A 255 -19.95 -4.97 7.15
CA LEU A 255 -21.14 -4.57 6.40
C LEU A 255 -21.47 -3.11 6.71
N ARG A 256 -21.61 -2.29 5.66
CA ARG A 256 -21.96 -0.87 5.75
C ARG A 256 -23.15 -0.53 4.87
N ARG A 257 -23.93 0.46 5.30
CA ARG A 257 -24.91 1.13 4.45
C ARG A 257 -24.19 1.96 3.39
N MET A 258 -24.89 2.40 2.34
CA MET A 258 -24.26 3.20 1.26
C MET A 258 -23.80 4.60 1.71
N ASP A 259 -24.35 5.12 2.82
CA ASP A 259 -23.87 6.34 3.50
C ASP A 259 -22.59 6.13 4.34
N LYS A 260 -22.04 4.90 4.32
CA LYS A 260 -20.86 4.41 5.06
C LYS A 260 -21.08 4.15 6.55
N SER A 261 -22.30 4.29 7.07
CA SER A 261 -22.62 3.89 8.45
C SER A 261 -22.42 2.39 8.64
N LEU A 262 -21.89 2.02 9.81
CA LEU A 262 -21.54 0.65 10.16
C LEU A 262 -22.79 -0.11 10.60
N VAL A 263 -22.99 -1.32 10.07
CA VAL A 263 -24.10 -2.19 10.43
C VAL A 263 -23.62 -3.33 11.32
N VAL A 264 -22.73 -4.17 10.80
CA VAL A 264 -22.18 -5.32 11.53
C VAL A 264 -20.75 -5.60 11.10
N THR A 265 -19.97 -6.13 12.03
CA THR A 265 -18.63 -6.67 11.77
C THR A 265 -18.53 -8.10 12.30
N PHE A 266 -18.05 -9.01 11.47
CA PHE A 266 -17.64 -10.35 11.87
C PHE A 266 -16.12 -10.42 11.83
N GLU A 267 -15.48 -10.67 12.97
CA GLU A 267 -14.04 -10.83 13.09
C GLU A 267 -13.71 -12.31 13.31
N PHE A 268 -12.86 -12.86 12.44
CA PHE A 268 -12.35 -14.22 12.49
C PHE A 268 -10.88 -14.17 12.82
N ARG A 269 -10.50 -14.76 13.96
CA ARG A 269 -9.10 -14.85 14.38
C ARG A 269 -8.52 -16.18 13.89
N HIS A 270 -7.37 -16.09 13.22
CA HIS A 270 -6.65 -17.23 12.67
C HIS A 270 -5.49 -17.63 13.58
N ASP A 271 -5.06 -18.88 13.49
CA ASP A 271 -3.91 -19.47 14.20
C ASP A 271 -2.54 -18.98 13.67
N LYS A 272 -2.55 -18.14 12.63
CA LYS A 272 -1.35 -17.52 12.07
C LYS A 272 -0.78 -16.52 13.08
N LEU A 273 0.46 -16.74 13.50
CA LEU A 273 1.18 -15.89 14.43
C LEU A 273 2.27 -15.08 13.73
N LYS A 274 2.39 -13.80 14.10
CA LYS A 274 3.51 -12.93 13.76
C LYS A 274 4.07 -12.34 15.04
N SER A 275 5.39 -12.25 15.16
CA SER A 275 6.04 -11.75 16.37
C SER A 275 6.95 -10.56 16.08
N LYS A 276 7.11 -9.67 17.07
CA LYS A 276 8.02 -8.52 17.02
C LYS A 276 8.85 -8.42 18.29
N TRP A 277 10.16 -8.33 18.13
CA TRP A 277 11.11 -8.05 19.21
C TRP A 277 11.46 -6.56 19.25
N ARG A 278 11.70 -6.03 20.44
CA ARG A 278 12.25 -4.68 20.68
C ARG A 278 13.50 -4.83 21.54
N PHE A 279 14.51 -4.02 21.25
CA PHE A 279 15.84 -4.08 21.89
C PHE A 279 16.05 -2.93 22.88
N GLU A 280 16.96 -3.07 23.84
CA GLU A 280 17.47 -1.92 24.60
C GLU A 280 18.18 -0.97 23.61
N GLY A 281 17.69 0.28 23.49
CA GLY A 281 18.29 1.31 22.62
C GLY A 281 17.68 1.54 21.23
N GLY A 282 16.68 0.75 20.79
CA GLY A 282 16.09 0.89 19.45
C GLY A 282 14.60 1.23 19.45
N SER A 283 14.20 2.38 18.89
CA SER A 283 12.80 2.71 18.66
C SER A 283 12.20 1.78 17.60
N SER A 284 11.07 1.13 17.93
CA SER A 284 10.40 0.20 17.02
C SER A 284 9.40 0.95 16.12
N ALA A 285 9.85 1.52 15.02
CA ALA A 285 8.93 1.88 13.94
C ALA A 285 8.45 0.61 13.21
N SER A 286 7.21 0.59 12.77
CA SER A 286 6.73 -0.34 11.74
C SER A 286 7.18 0.29 10.43
N LEU A 287 8.12 -0.35 9.75
CA LEU A 287 8.95 0.31 8.75
C LEU A 287 8.54 -0.10 7.33
N CYS A 288 8.20 0.90 6.52
CA CYS A 288 8.05 0.81 5.07
C CYS A 288 9.33 1.38 4.44
N CYS A 289 10.12 0.59 3.69
CA CYS A 289 11.48 0.87 3.18
C CYS A 289 11.67 1.46 1.73
N HIS A 290 12.24 2.67 1.51
CA HIS A 290 12.13 3.42 0.23
C HIS A 290 13.39 3.58 -0.69
N LEU A 291 13.38 2.99 -1.91
CA LEU A 291 14.25 3.32 -3.07
C LEU A 291 13.42 3.32 -4.39
N CYS A 292 13.66 4.25 -5.32
CA CYS A 292 12.86 4.35 -6.56
C CYS A 292 13.57 3.89 -7.83
N ASN A 293 12.91 3.01 -8.59
CA ASN A 293 13.27 2.66 -9.96
C ASN A 293 12.67 3.66 -10.95
N LEU A 294 13.28 3.78 -12.13
CA LEU A 294 12.79 4.62 -13.21
C LEU A 294 12.05 3.80 -14.27
N ARG A 295 10.93 4.34 -14.78
CA ARG A 295 10.22 3.80 -15.96
C ARG A 295 9.85 4.91 -16.93
N ARG A 296 9.74 4.55 -18.21
CA ARG A 296 9.32 5.48 -19.26
C ARG A 296 7.81 5.65 -19.26
N LEU A 297 7.35 6.86 -19.49
CA LEU A 297 5.92 7.20 -19.51
C LEU A 297 5.21 6.49 -20.67
N SER A 298 5.83 6.40 -21.85
CA SER A 298 5.30 5.64 -22.99
C SER A 298 5.03 4.16 -22.65
N GLU A 299 5.96 3.52 -21.92
CA GLU A 299 5.84 2.14 -21.45
C GLU A 299 4.71 1.98 -20.41
N CYS A 300 4.62 2.90 -19.45
CA CYS A 300 3.58 2.90 -18.42
C CYS A 300 2.17 3.15 -19.00
N GLN A 301 2.07 3.94 -20.08
CA GLN A 301 0.80 4.22 -20.76
C GLN A 301 0.35 3.04 -21.62
N ARG A 302 1.29 2.31 -22.24
CA ARG A 302 1.00 1.09 -23.03
C ARG A 302 0.68 -0.12 -22.17
N SER A 303 1.34 -0.22 -21.03
CA SER A 303 1.14 -1.27 -20.04
C SER A 303 0.93 -0.62 -18.69
N LEU A 304 -0.33 -0.49 -18.26
CA LEU A 304 -0.63 -0.26 -16.83
C LEU A 304 -0.25 -1.54 -16.08
N SER A 305 1.06 -1.77 -15.92
CA SER A 305 1.58 -2.93 -15.22
C SER A 305 1.10 -2.89 -13.78
N LYS A 306 0.35 -3.91 -13.36
CA LYS A 306 -0.12 -4.09 -11.98
C LYS A 306 0.99 -4.59 -11.03
N ALA A 307 2.18 -4.88 -11.56
CA ALA A 307 3.29 -5.39 -10.79
C ALA A 307 3.94 -4.25 -10.01
N LEU A 308 3.86 -4.33 -8.68
CA LEU A 308 4.70 -3.55 -7.76
C LEU A 308 6.17 -3.91 -8.06
N PRO A 309 7.11 -2.96 -7.92
CA PRO A 309 8.52 -3.31 -8.03
C PRO A 309 8.90 -4.28 -6.90
N GLU A 310 9.96 -5.06 -7.13
CA GLU A 310 10.32 -6.15 -6.23
C GLU A 310 10.81 -5.64 -4.87
N GLY A 311 10.33 -6.24 -3.79
CA GLY A 311 10.70 -5.94 -2.42
C GLY A 311 9.88 -4.80 -1.79
N PRO A 312 9.82 -4.75 -0.45
CA PRO A 312 9.02 -3.78 0.28
C PRO A 312 9.41 -2.37 -0.11
N SER A 313 8.41 -1.52 -0.38
CA SER A 313 8.55 -0.07 -0.32
C SER A 313 9.45 0.53 -1.40
N SER A 314 9.54 -0.25 -2.48
CA SER A 314 10.01 0.19 -3.77
C SER A 314 9.04 1.20 -4.43
N GLY A 315 9.62 2.27 -4.97
CA GLY A 315 8.91 3.28 -5.74
C GLY A 315 9.15 3.15 -7.23
N VAL A 316 8.24 3.69 -8.04
CA VAL A 316 8.50 3.95 -9.45
C VAL A 316 8.38 5.44 -9.71
N LEU A 317 9.48 6.05 -10.15
CA LEU A 317 9.46 7.37 -10.78
C LEU A 317 9.24 7.16 -12.28
N VAL A 318 8.36 7.96 -12.85
CA VAL A 318 8.02 7.93 -14.27
C VAL A 318 8.71 9.11 -14.95
N ILE A 319 9.47 8.83 -15.99
CA ILE A 319 10.06 9.87 -16.84
C ILE A 319 9.31 10.01 -18.14
N GLN A 320 9.09 11.25 -18.54
CA GLN A 320 8.68 11.56 -19.89
C GLN A 320 9.85 11.33 -20.84
N ASP A 321 9.68 10.36 -21.72
CA ASP A 321 10.55 10.08 -22.85
C ASP A 321 10.09 10.84 -24.11
N GLU A 322 10.92 10.89 -25.16
CA GLU A 322 10.60 11.60 -26.41
C GLU A 322 9.27 11.16 -27.02
N GLU A 323 8.94 9.86 -26.96
CA GLU A 323 7.71 9.30 -27.53
C GLU A 323 6.44 9.75 -26.79
N SER A 324 6.55 10.07 -25.49
CA SER A 324 5.42 10.51 -24.67
C SER A 324 5.32 12.03 -24.55
N LYS A 325 6.13 12.79 -25.29
CA LYS A 325 6.00 14.25 -25.35
C LYS A 325 4.65 14.62 -25.98
N PRO A 326 3.85 15.49 -25.33
CA PRO A 326 2.54 15.82 -25.83
C PRO A 326 2.71 16.67 -27.09
N THR A 327 2.18 16.16 -28.21
CA THR A 327 2.18 16.86 -29.49
C THR A 327 0.77 17.38 -29.81
N CYS A 328 0.71 18.51 -30.51
CA CYS A 328 -0.49 19.06 -31.12
C CYS A 328 -0.27 19.26 -32.62
N CYS A 329 -1.30 19.74 -33.34
CA CYS A 329 -1.23 20.03 -34.77
C CYS A 329 -0.67 18.85 -35.61
N PHE A 330 -1.21 17.64 -35.41
CA PHE A 330 -0.76 16.41 -36.12
C PHE A 330 0.74 16.09 -35.95
N GLY A 331 1.32 16.40 -34.79
CA GLY A 331 2.74 16.11 -34.51
C GLY A 331 3.71 17.24 -34.88
N SER A 332 3.22 18.34 -35.47
CA SER A 332 4.06 19.46 -35.92
C SER A 332 4.37 20.49 -34.83
N CYS A 333 3.67 20.45 -33.69
CA CYS A 333 3.80 21.40 -32.61
C CYS A 333 3.83 20.67 -31.25
N TYR A 334 4.49 21.27 -30.25
CA TYR A 334 4.44 20.77 -28.88
C TYR A 334 3.22 21.34 -28.15
N ASP A 335 2.48 20.48 -27.47
CA ASP A 335 1.31 20.85 -26.67
C ASP A 335 1.77 21.25 -25.26
N GLY A 336 1.33 22.42 -24.79
CA GLY A 336 1.77 22.98 -23.49
C GLY A 336 1.13 22.33 -22.26
N GLU A 337 0.28 21.31 -22.43
CA GLU A 337 -0.47 20.66 -21.37
C GLU A 337 -0.27 19.14 -21.36
N LEU A 338 -0.05 18.58 -20.17
CA LEU A 338 0.09 17.12 -20.00
C LEU A 338 -1.26 16.41 -20.11
N ARG A 339 -1.28 15.32 -20.87
CA ARG A 339 -2.43 14.42 -21.05
C ARG A 339 -2.15 13.10 -20.36
N GLY A 340 -3.12 12.58 -19.60
CA GLY A 340 -3.00 11.24 -19.01
C GLY A 340 -2.31 11.22 -17.64
N LEU A 341 -2.51 10.10 -16.94
CA LEU A 341 -1.73 9.67 -15.79
C LEU A 341 -0.87 8.46 -16.18
N PRO A 342 0.22 8.16 -15.45
CA PRO A 342 0.77 8.90 -14.31
C PRO A 342 1.48 10.20 -14.73
N PHE A 343 1.71 11.12 -13.79
CA PHE A 343 2.48 12.34 -14.06
C PHE A 343 3.98 12.06 -14.15
N PRO A 344 4.72 12.69 -15.09
CA PRO A 344 6.16 12.57 -15.18
C PRO A 344 6.90 13.36 -14.07
N GLN A 345 7.92 12.73 -13.51
CA GLN A 345 8.77 13.24 -12.42
C GLN A 345 9.98 14.03 -12.90
N ASN A 346 10.36 13.91 -14.18
CA ASN A 346 11.40 14.72 -14.80
C ASN A 346 10.88 16.07 -15.33
N ALA A 347 9.57 16.32 -15.26
CA ALA A 347 8.94 17.52 -15.80
C ALA A 347 8.66 18.60 -14.74
N LYS A 348 8.94 19.87 -15.08
CA LYS A 348 8.47 21.01 -14.28
C LYS A 348 7.01 21.29 -14.59
N VAL A 349 6.14 20.95 -13.65
CA VAL A 349 4.69 21.10 -13.81
C VAL A 349 4.13 22.28 -13.01
N THR A 350 2.99 22.80 -13.48
CA THR A 350 2.22 23.87 -12.84
C THR A 350 0.74 23.54 -12.90
N VAL A 351 0.10 23.38 -11.74
CA VAL A 351 -1.35 23.20 -11.68
C VAL A 351 -2.00 24.54 -11.99
N THR A 352 -2.92 24.56 -12.95
CA THR A 352 -3.66 25.74 -13.36
C THR A 352 -5.15 25.51 -13.16
N TYR A 353 -5.78 26.42 -12.42
CA TYR A 353 -7.22 26.41 -12.23
C TYR A 353 -7.78 27.82 -12.41
N ARG A 354 -9.09 27.91 -12.68
CA ARG A 354 -9.76 29.18 -12.95
C ARG A 354 -10.93 29.39 -12.01
N THR A 355 -11.13 30.63 -11.57
CA THR A 355 -12.27 31.04 -10.74
C THR A 355 -13.02 32.20 -11.40
N GLY A 356 -14.29 32.36 -11.06
CA GLY A 356 -15.15 33.41 -11.60
C GLY A 356 -15.77 33.06 -12.96
N THR A 357 -16.79 33.83 -13.36
CA THR A 357 -17.52 33.68 -14.62
C THR A 357 -17.38 34.95 -15.48
N GLY A 358 -17.48 34.81 -16.81
CA GLY A 358 -17.45 35.93 -17.74
C GLY A 358 -16.17 36.77 -17.66
N GLN A 359 -16.32 38.08 -17.51
CA GLN A 359 -15.21 39.05 -17.46
C GLN A 359 -14.39 38.99 -16.14
N ASN A 360 -14.90 38.39 -15.08
CA ASN A 360 -14.21 38.27 -13.78
C ASN A 360 -13.38 36.97 -13.65
N ARG A 361 -13.01 36.35 -14.77
CA ARG A 361 -12.28 35.09 -14.79
C ARG A 361 -10.81 35.30 -14.38
N ARG A 362 -10.42 34.78 -13.21
CA ARG A 362 -9.02 34.74 -12.77
C ARG A 362 -8.43 33.35 -12.99
N SER A 363 -7.20 33.30 -13.47
CA SER A 363 -6.42 32.05 -13.57
C SER A 363 -5.36 32.06 -12.47
N TYR A 364 -5.24 30.95 -11.76
CA TYR A 364 -4.23 30.74 -10.73
C TYR A 364 -3.28 29.65 -11.19
N HIS A 365 -2.02 29.80 -10.79
CA HIS A 365 -0.93 28.94 -11.21
C HIS A 365 -0.12 28.52 -9.99
N ASP A 366 -0.09 27.22 -9.73
CA ASP A 366 0.60 26.62 -8.60
C ASP A 366 1.75 25.73 -9.12
N PRO A 367 3.01 26.23 -9.08
CA PRO A 367 4.18 25.44 -9.40
C PRO A 367 4.35 24.33 -8.36
N VAL A 368 4.20 23.08 -8.78
CA VAL A 368 4.27 21.91 -7.88
C VAL A 368 5.21 20.84 -8.42
N LEU A 369 5.56 19.91 -7.54
CA LEU A 369 6.22 18.65 -7.86
C LEU A 369 5.34 17.52 -7.30
N PHE A 370 5.00 16.57 -8.16
CA PHE A 370 4.27 15.36 -7.78
C PHE A 370 5.26 14.23 -7.57
N ILE A 371 5.39 13.78 -6.32
CA ILE A 371 6.20 12.62 -5.96
C ILE A 371 5.22 11.46 -5.71
N PRO A 372 5.26 10.37 -6.49
CA PRO A 372 4.39 9.21 -6.27
C PRO A 372 4.51 8.70 -4.83
N VAL A 373 3.37 8.36 -4.23
CA VAL A 373 3.36 7.65 -2.94
C VAL A 373 3.87 6.24 -3.19
N LEU A 374 4.74 5.79 -2.30
CA LEU A 374 5.47 4.54 -2.41
C LEU A 374 4.58 3.38 -1.92
N ASP A 375 4.99 2.13 -2.15
CA ASP A 375 4.18 0.91 -1.85
C ASP A 375 2.83 0.81 -2.56
N HIS A 376 2.52 1.77 -3.44
CA HIS A 376 1.31 1.76 -4.23
C HIS A 376 1.64 1.59 -5.71
N PRO A 377 0.84 0.82 -6.45
CA PRO A 377 1.02 0.73 -7.90
C PRO A 377 0.81 2.12 -8.52
N LEU A 378 1.46 2.39 -9.65
CA LEU A 378 1.27 3.64 -10.40
C LEU A 378 -0.21 3.90 -10.73
N SER A 379 -1.01 2.85 -10.87
CA SER A 379 -2.46 2.93 -11.09
C SER A 379 -3.25 3.55 -9.93
N SER A 380 -2.68 3.62 -8.73
CA SER A 380 -3.30 4.27 -7.57
C SER A 380 -3.37 5.79 -7.74
N ASN A 381 -2.52 6.38 -8.59
CA ASN A 381 -2.43 7.82 -8.81
C ASN A 381 -2.31 8.64 -7.51
N ARG A 382 -1.64 8.08 -6.51
CA ARG A 382 -1.38 8.75 -5.23
C ARG A 382 -0.06 9.51 -5.28
N TYR A 383 -0.08 10.76 -4.85
CA TYR A 383 1.09 11.64 -4.87
C TYR A 383 1.19 12.50 -3.61
N TYR A 384 2.42 12.75 -3.17
CA TYR A 384 2.77 13.94 -2.40
C TYR A 384 2.83 15.15 -3.35
N VAL A 385 2.24 16.27 -2.95
CA VAL A 385 2.20 17.50 -3.76
C VAL A 385 3.06 18.58 -3.11
N ILE A 386 4.29 18.71 -3.58
CA ILE A 386 5.28 19.64 -3.03
C ILE A 386 5.22 20.99 -3.75
N LYS A 387 5.23 22.09 -3.01
CA LYS A 387 5.31 23.44 -3.58
C LYS A 387 6.72 23.69 -4.13
N ARG A 388 6.83 24.03 -5.41
CA ARG A 388 8.12 24.20 -6.11
C ARG A 388 8.68 25.63 -6.03
N ARG A 389 7.81 26.61 -5.81
CA ARG A 389 8.16 28.04 -5.79
C ARG A 389 7.34 28.78 -4.73
N GLY A 390 7.79 29.99 -4.40
CA GLY A 390 7.13 30.87 -3.44
C GLY A 390 7.66 30.74 -2.02
N LYS A 391 6.88 31.23 -1.06
CA LYS A 391 7.23 31.24 0.37
C LYS A 391 7.40 29.81 0.93
N HIS A 392 6.51 28.92 0.52
CA HIS A 392 6.41 27.53 0.97
C HIS A 392 7.21 26.54 0.10
N SER A 393 8.25 27.01 -0.58
CA SER A 393 9.01 26.18 -1.53
C SER A 393 9.72 25.03 -0.80
N GLY A 394 9.51 23.79 -1.25
CA GLY A 394 10.03 22.57 -0.61
C GLY A 394 9.08 21.95 0.42
N GLU A 395 7.99 22.62 0.78
CA GLU A 395 6.97 22.12 1.70
C GLU A 395 5.90 21.31 0.96
N ALA A 396 5.36 20.29 1.62
CA ALA A 396 4.26 19.48 1.16
C ALA A 396 2.93 20.18 1.39
N SER A 397 2.02 20.07 0.42
CA SER A 397 0.64 20.51 0.59
C SER A 397 -0.07 19.57 1.56
N VAL A 398 -0.93 20.11 2.43
CA VAL A 398 -1.60 19.37 3.49
C VAL A 398 -3.11 19.51 3.33
N SER A 399 -3.84 18.43 3.61
CA SER A 399 -5.30 18.45 3.70
C SER A 399 -5.72 19.11 5.01
N ALA A 400 -6.64 20.07 4.96
CA ALA A 400 -7.27 20.58 6.17
C ALA A 400 -8.15 19.50 6.81
N LYS A 401 -8.37 19.58 8.12
CA LYS A 401 -9.21 18.61 8.81
C LYS A 401 -10.61 19.19 9.01
N GLU A 402 -11.64 18.38 8.79
CA GLU A 402 -13.03 18.80 9.02
C GLU A 402 -13.29 19.24 10.48
N GLU A 403 -12.52 18.68 11.43
CA GLU A 403 -12.51 19.06 12.85
C GLU A 403 -11.99 20.48 13.10
N ASP A 404 -11.21 21.09 12.20
CA ASP A 404 -10.69 22.46 12.32
C ASP A 404 -11.72 23.53 11.90
N ARG A 405 -12.99 23.14 11.75
CA ARG A 405 -14.07 24.03 11.31
C ARG A 405 -14.27 25.17 12.30
N VAL A 406 -14.14 26.40 11.81
CA VAL A 406 -14.34 27.62 12.60
C VAL A 406 -15.67 28.30 12.26
N PRO A 407 -16.34 28.91 13.26
CA PRO A 407 -17.49 29.76 13.03
C PRO A 407 -17.08 31.04 12.29
N CYS A 408 -17.92 31.48 11.35
CA CYS A 408 -17.79 32.72 10.60
C CYS A 408 -19.08 33.54 10.73
N CYS A 409 -18.98 34.86 10.55
CA CYS A 409 -20.10 35.78 10.71
C CYS A 409 -21.28 35.38 9.82
N PHE A 410 -22.51 35.49 10.36
CA PHE A 410 -23.79 35.16 9.70
C PHE A 410 -24.13 33.66 9.53
N CYS A 411 -24.00 32.87 10.60
CA CYS A 411 -24.44 31.45 10.64
C CYS A 411 -23.70 30.51 9.65
N PHE A 412 -22.55 30.91 9.13
CA PHE A 412 -21.72 30.07 8.27
C PHE A 412 -20.53 29.50 9.06
N THR A 413 -20.17 28.26 8.79
CA THR A 413 -18.94 27.65 9.30
C THR A 413 -18.05 27.28 8.12
N TYR A 414 -16.73 27.50 8.22
CA TYR A 414 -15.78 27.07 7.19
C TYR A 414 -14.58 26.39 7.81
N VAL A 415 -13.91 25.56 7.02
CA VAL A 415 -12.64 24.95 7.40
C VAL A 415 -11.52 25.79 6.80
N PRO A 416 -10.62 26.37 7.61
CA PRO A 416 -9.51 27.15 7.11
C PRO A 416 -8.56 26.27 6.30
N GLU A 417 -7.92 26.84 5.27
CA GLU A 417 -6.92 26.09 4.51
C GLU A 417 -5.72 25.73 5.38
N ALA A 418 -5.33 24.46 5.37
CA ALA A 418 -4.09 24.02 5.95
C ALA A 418 -2.91 24.62 5.16
N LYS A 419 -1.99 25.24 5.89
CA LYS A 419 -0.74 25.73 5.30
C LYS A 419 0.14 24.53 4.92
N PRO A 420 0.94 24.64 3.84
CA PRO A 420 1.96 23.65 3.55
C PRO A 420 2.89 23.43 4.76
N GLN A 421 3.39 22.20 4.91
CA GLN A 421 4.23 21.79 6.03
C GLN A 421 5.47 21.03 5.54
N LYS A 422 6.42 20.78 6.44
CA LYS A 422 7.59 19.95 6.14
C LYS A 422 7.12 18.59 5.63
N ALA A 423 7.69 18.14 4.52
CA ALA A 423 7.31 16.86 3.92
C ALA A 423 7.59 15.71 4.89
N ASP A 424 6.52 14.96 5.20
CA ASP A 424 6.50 13.76 6.01
C ASP A 424 5.92 12.61 5.17
N PRO A 425 6.74 11.61 4.80
CA PRO A 425 6.29 10.46 4.02
C PRO A 425 5.26 9.56 4.72
N TYR A 426 4.99 9.74 6.01
CA TYR A 426 4.00 8.94 6.74
C TYR A 426 2.69 9.69 6.99
N ASP A 427 2.66 10.98 6.70
CA ASP A 427 1.49 11.81 6.92
C ASP A 427 0.47 11.60 5.80
N ILE A 428 -0.58 10.84 6.10
CA ILE A 428 -1.70 10.59 5.19
C ILE A 428 -2.42 11.87 4.74
N TYR A 429 -2.34 12.97 5.51
CA TYR A 429 -2.93 14.26 5.13
C TYR A 429 -2.14 14.97 4.03
N GLN A 430 -0.88 14.57 3.78
CA GLN A 430 -0.04 15.07 2.68
C GLN A 430 -0.20 14.27 1.38
N GLN A 431 -0.98 13.18 1.42
CA GLN A 431 -1.19 12.29 0.29
C GLN A 431 -2.50 12.58 -0.43
N PHE A 432 -2.42 12.70 -1.75
CA PHE A 432 -3.57 13.00 -2.61
C PHE A 432 -3.71 11.97 -3.71
N GLU A 433 -4.92 11.48 -3.91
CA GLU A 433 -5.28 10.65 -5.05
C GLU A 433 -5.78 11.55 -6.18
N ILE A 434 -5.13 11.45 -7.34
CA ILE A 434 -5.42 12.28 -8.51
C ILE A 434 -6.30 11.50 -9.48
N HIS A 435 -7.42 12.10 -9.84
CA HIS A 435 -8.43 11.52 -10.71
C HIS A 435 -8.49 12.26 -12.05
N GLN A 436 -8.80 11.51 -13.10
CA GLN A 436 -9.13 12.05 -14.42
C GLN A 436 -10.60 11.85 -14.72
N THR A 437 -11.22 12.82 -15.40
CA THR A 437 -12.64 12.73 -15.77
C THR A 437 -12.93 11.66 -16.82
N LYS A 438 -11.97 11.41 -17.71
CA LYS A 438 -11.99 10.41 -18.78
C LYS A 438 -10.54 9.99 -19.06
N PRO A 439 -10.28 8.77 -19.57
CA PRO A 439 -8.95 8.40 -20.05
C PRO A 439 -8.41 9.46 -21.02
N SER A 440 -7.15 9.85 -20.84
CA SER A 440 -6.47 10.88 -21.65
C SER A 440 -7.08 12.30 -21.58
N SER A 441 -7.93 12.57 -20.59
CA SER A 441 -8.41 13.93 -20.30
C SER A 441 -7.30 14.84 -19.81
N ARG A 442 -7.39 16.14 -20.14
CA ARG A 442 -6.51 17.19 -19.59
C ARG A 442 -7.03 17.78 -18.28
N ARG A 443 -8.20 17.31 -17.82
CA ARG A 443 -8.91 17.85 -16.67
C ARG A 443 -8.85 16.86 -15.52
N TYR A 444 -8.32 17.33 -14.41
CA TYR A 444 -8.06 16.55 -13.22
C TYR A 444 -8.85 17.09 -12.02
N TYR A 445 -8.97 16.26 -11.00
CA TYR A 445 -9.40 16.66 -9.67
C TYR A 445 -8.70 15.75 -8.66
N ALA A 446 -8.55 16.20 -7.42
CA ALA A 446 -7.90 15.41 -6.37
C ALA A 446 -8.85 15.09 -5.22
N THR A 447 -8.64 13.94 -4.59
CA THR A 447 -9.20 13.62 -3.27
C THR A 447 -8.05 13.42 -2.29
N THR A 448 -8.29 13.69 -1.01
CA THR A 448 -7.34 13.33 0.04
C THR A 448 -7.40 11.82 0.30
N VAL A 449 -6.30 11.24 0.77
CA VAL A 449 -6.28 9.88 1.30
C VAL A 449 -6.72 9.87 2.78
N ALA A 450 -6.56 10.98 3.50
CA ALA A 450 -6.89 11.09 4.90
C ALA A 450 -8.43 11.08 5.15
N PRO A 451 -8.93 10.27 6.09
CA PRO A 451 -10.34 10.30 6.49
C PRO A 451 -10.75 11.70 6.96
N GLY A 452 -11.83 12.25 6.37
CA GLY A 452 -12.34 13.58 6.72
C GLY A 452 -11.42 14.75 6.34
N GLY A 453 -10.36 14.50 5.57
CA GLY A 453 -9.49 15.57 5.08
C GLY A 453 -10.13 16.35 3.93
N ILE A 454 -9.80 17.63 3.81
CA ILE A 454 -10.21 18.52 2.74
C ILE A 454 -8.96 18.96 1.99
N PRO A 455 -8.82 18.66 0.69
CA PRO A 455 -7.67 19.09 -0.09
C PRO A 455 -7.54 20.62 -0.14
N PRO A 456 -6.32 21.15 -0.34
CA PRO A 456 -6.13 22.57 -0.57
C PRO A 456 -6.86 23.02 -1.85
N GLU A 457 -7.28 24.28 -1.91
CA GLU A 457 -8.23 24.77 -2.92
C GLU A 457 -7.79 24.50 -4.37
N PHE A 458 -6.49 24.62 -4.66
CA PHE A 458 -5.94 24.37 -5.99
C PHE A 458 -6.06 22.90 -6.45
N LEU A 459 -6.19 21.96 -5.51
CA LEU A 459 -6.42 20.53 -5.76
C LEU A 459 -7.90 20.13 -5.62
N LYS A 460 -8.61 20.78 -4.69
CA LYS A 460 -10.04 20.55 -4.38
C LYS A 460 -10.96 20.89 -5.55
N ARG A 461 -10.64 21.93 -6.32
CA ARG A 461 -11.46 22.35 -7.46
C ARG A 461 -11.48 21.28 -8.55
N LYS A 462 -12.64 21.06 -9.15
CA LYS A 462 -12.74 20.16 -10.30
C LYS A 462 -12.20 20.84 -11.55
N TYR A 463 -11.61 20.03 -12.43
CA TYR A 463 -11.18 20.41 -13.78
C TYR A 463 -9.97 21.33 -13.86
N TRP A 464 -9.06 21.28 -12.89
CA TRP A 464 -7.74 21.90 -13.07
C TRP A 464 -6.94 21.18 -14.15
N THR A 465 -6.02 21.91 -14.79
CA THR A 465 -5.12 21.39 -15.84
C THR A 465 -3.68 21.49 -15.38
N ILE A 466 -2.77 20.78 -16.06
CA ILE A 466 -1.34 20.89 -15.80
C ILE A 466 -0.65 21.55 -16.99
N GLY A 467 -0.10 22.73 -16.74
CA GLY A 467 0.85 23.37 -17.63
C GLY A 467 2.23 22.73 -17.49
N TYR A 468 2.86 22.48 -18.63
CA TYR A 468 4.16 21.83 -18.78
C TYR A 468 5.21 22.82 -19.27
N SER A 469 6.45 22.72 -18.78
CA SER A 469 7.58 23.55 -19.24
C SER A 469 8.69 22.66 -19.83
N ASN A 470 9.08 22.94 -21.07
CA ASN A 470 10.09 22.18 -21.83
C ASN A 470 11.55 22.45 -21.40
N SER A 471 11.80 23.18 -20.30
CA SER A 471 13.16 23.61 -19.90
C SER A 471 13.79 22.70 -18.83
N GLN A 472 14.76 21.88 -19.26
CA GLN A 472 15.71 21.05 -18.50
C GLN A 472 15.25 20.63 -17.09
N ASP A 473 14.50 19.54 -17.09
CA ASP A 473 14.74 18.25 -16.45
C ASP A 473 15.50 18.26 -15.11
N PHE A 474 14.89 17.65 -14.08
CA PHE A 474 15.49 17.42 -12.76
C PHE A 474 16.72 16.48 -12.78
N GLY A 475 17.39 16.32 -13.92
CA GLY A 475 18.55 15.44 -14.13
C GLY A 475 18.22 13.95 -14.19
N LEU A 476 16.93 13.59 -14.28
CA LEU A 476 16.47 12.21 -14.44
C LEU A 476 16.54 11.80 -15.92
N THR A 477 17.72 11.34 -16.35
CA THR A 477 17.99 11.03 -17.77
C THR A 477 18.39 9.58 -18.04
N ASP A 478 18.71 8.81 -17.00
CA ASP A 478 19.29 7.47 -17.14
C ASP A 478 18.36 6.34 -16.66
N ASP A 479 18.59 5.12 -17.17
CA ASP A 479 17.80 3.93 -16.86
C ASP A 479 18.17 3.36 -15.47
N ALA A 480 17.82 4.05 -14.38
CA ALA A 480 17.93 3.54 -13.01
C ALA A 480 16.92 2.39 -12.77
N LYS A 481 17.29 1.18 -13.20
CA LYS A 481 16.44 -0.03 -13.17
C LYS A 481 16.47 -0.79 -11.84
N GLY A 482 17.15 -0.26 -10.83
CA GLY A 482 17.38 -0.94 -9.56
C GLY A 482 18.61 -1.86 -9.61
N ILE A 483 18.51 -3.06 -9.03
CA ILE A 483 19.60 -4.05 -8.99
C ILE A 483 19.72 -4.81 -10.31
N ASN A 484 20.95 -4.95 -10.77
CA ASN A 484 21.34 -5.94 -11.77
C ASN A 484 21.73 -7.24 -11.06
N THR A 485 20.77 -8.16 -10.89
CA THR A 485 20.96 -9.41 -10.13
C THR A 485 22.06 -10.29 -10.71
N LYS A 486 22.12 -10.38 -12.05
CA LYS A 486 23.15 -11.15 -12.74
C LYS A 486 24.54 -10.61 -12.43
N LEU A 487 24.75 -9.30 -12.63
CA LEU A 487 26.04 -8.66 -12.36
C LEU A 487 26.42 -8.73 -10.88
N ARG A 488 25.46 -8.52 -9.97
CA ARG A 488 25.69 -8.62 -8.51
C ARG A 488 26.12 -10.03 -8.09
N SER A 489 25.60 -11.07 -8.74
CA SER A 489 25.95 -12.47 -8.44
C SER A 489 27.30 -12.92 -9.00
N GLU A 490 27.79 -12.29 -10.07
CA GLU A 490 29.07 -12.63 -10.70
C GLU A 490 30.29 -12.22 -9.86
N LEU A 491 30.11 -11.24 -8.94
CA LEU A 491 31.14 -10.62 -8.11
C LEU A 491 32.27 -9.95 -8.91
N PRO A 492 33.05 -9.02 -8.33
CA PRO A 492 34.17 -8.40 -9.03
C PRO A 492 35.30 -9.40 -9.35
N ASN A 493 35.71 -9.48 -10.62
CA ASN A 493 36.80 -10.37 -11.04
C ASN A 493 38.19 -9.87 -10.59
N ASP A 494 38.43 -8.56 -10.67
CA ASP A 494 39.68 -7.92 -10.28
C ASP A 494 39.57 -7.32 -8.86
N LEU A 495 40.65 -7.43 -8.09
CA LEU A 495 40.77 -6.95 -6.71
C LEU A 495 40.75 -5.41 -6.64
N ASN A 496 41.22 -4.73 -7.68
CA ASN A 496 41.33 -3.27 -7.71
C ASN A 496 40.12 -2.56 -8.35
N THR A 497 39.14 -3.32 -8.82
CA THR A 497 37.99 -2.75 -9.53
C THR A 497 36.77 -2.63 -8.63
N SER A 498 36.07 -1.50 -8.76
CA SER A 498 34.74 -1.32 -8.19
C SER A 498 33.69 -1.37 -9.29
N VAL A 499 32.68 -2.21 -9.11
CA VAL A 499 31.63 -2.48 -10.10
C VAL A 499 30.30 -1.95 -9.58
N VAL A 500 29.59 -1.14 -10.37
CA VAL A 500 28.23 -0.68 -10.03
C VAL A 500 27.23 -1.77 -10.36
N VAL A 501 26.53 -2.27 -9.35
CA VAL A 501 25.58 -3.40 -9.47
C VAL A 501 24.12 -2.99 -9.22
N GLY A 502 23.88 -1.79 -8.72
CA GLY A 502 22.53 -1.25 -8.56
C GLY A 502 22.49 0.27 -8.65
N LYS A 503 21.36 0.81 -9.12
CA LYS A 503 21.13 2.25 -9.22
C LYS A 503 19.67 2.62 -9.04
N TRP A 504 19.43 3.64 -8.21
CA TRP A 504 18.11 4.18 -7.88
C TRP A 504 18.14 5.70 -7.76
N TYR A 505 16.96 6.30 -7.72
CA TYR A 505 16.78 7.68 -7.31
C TYR A 505 16.08 7.76 -5.95
N VAL A 506 16.49 8.75 -5.15
CA VAL A 506 15.90 9.05 -3.85
C VAL A 506 15.34 10.47 -3.88
N PRO A 507 14.01 10.65 -3.81
CA PRO A 507 13.42 12.00 -3.73
C PRO A 507 13.91 12.77 -2.50
N PHE A 508 14.14 14.09 -2.64
CA PHE A 508 14.69 14.92 -1.57
C PHE A 508 13.87 14.91 -0.27
N ILE A 509 12.59 14.57 -0.31
CA ILE A 509 11.75 14.47 0.89
C ILE A 509 12.30 13.45 1.91
N PHE A 510 13.06 12.46 1.44
CA PHE A 510 13.74 11.43 2.24
C PHE A 510 15.19 11.78 2.63
N VAL A 511 15.72 12.92 2.20
CA VAL A 511 17.10 13.34 2.48
C VAL A 511 17.08 14.72 3.15
N LYS A 512 17.51 14.80 4.40
CA LYS A 512 17.63 16.04 5.18
C LYS A 512 19.09 16.49 5.21
N GLU A 513 19.51 17.20 4.18
CA GLU A 513 20.89 17.69 4.04
C GLU A 513 20.99 19.20 4.25
N ARG A 514 20.01 19.95 3.74
CA ARG A 514 19.94 21.41 3.78
C ARG A 514 18.48 21.84 3.90
N ASP A 515 18.22 23.14 3.88
CA ASP A 515 16.86 23.65 3.77
C ASP A 515 16.16 23.12 2.49
N ALA A 516 14.89 22.74 2.63
CA ALA A 516 14.11 22.12 1.55
C ALA A 516 13.99 23.03 0.32
N LYS A 517 13.96 24.35 0.50
CA LYS A 517 13.93 25.33 -0.60
C LYS A 517 15.22 25.33 -1.41
N TYR A 518 16.35 24.99 -0.80
CA TYR A 518 17.62 24.81 -1.49
C TYR A 518 17.65 23.48 -2.22
N GLN A 519 17.32 22.37 -1.54
CA GLN A 519 17.35 21.04 -2.12
C GLN A 519 16.44 20.92 -3.35
N ILE A 520 15.22 21.46 -3.32
CA ILE A 520 14.33 21.42 -4.49
C ILE A 520 14.88 22.16 -5.72
N LYS A 521 15.84 23.08 -5.53
CA LYS A 521 16.51 23.80 -6.63
C LYS A 521 17.77 23.10 -7.11
N SER A 522 18.57 22.56 -6.20
CA SER A 522 19.89 21.98 -6.52
C SER A 522 19.87 20.46 -6.72
N SER A 523 19.02 19.74 -5.98
CA SER A 523 18.94 18.27 -5.96
C SER A 523 17.54 17.82 -5.52
N THR A 524 16.58 17.93 -6.44
CA THR A 524 15.21 17.42 -6.21
C THR A 524 15.19 15.91 -6.01
N TYR A 525 16.10 15.22 -6.66
CA TYR A 525 16.40 13.81 -6.46
C TYR A 525 17.87 13.67 -6.08
N TYR A 526 18.21 12.54 -5.49
CA TYR A 526 19.57 12.10 -5.23
C TYR A 526 19.76 10.77 -5.96
N ILE A 527 21.00 10.47 -6.36
CA ILE A 527 21.36 9.22 -7.01
C ILE A 527 21.90 8.29 -5.93
N MET A 528 21.31 7.10 -5.79
CA MET A 528 21.83 6.02 -4.96
C MET A 528 22.43 4.95 -5.87
N THR A 529 23.70 4.60 -5.67
CA THR A 529 24.34 3.47 -6.38
C THR A 529 24.86 2.44 -5.40
N LEU A 530 24.62 1.16 -5.70
CA LEU A 530 25.25 0.04 -5.01
C LEU A 530 26.47 -0.41 -5.80
N LYS A 531 27.63 -0.45 -5.14
CA LYS A 531 28.90 -0.88 -5.72
C LYS A 531 29.46 -2.09 -5.00
N GLN A 532 30.09 -3.00 -5.74
CA GLN A 532 30.88 -4.11 -5.20
C GLN A 532 32.37 -3.83 -5.40
N ARG A 533 33.18 -4.17 -4.39
CA ARG A 533 34.66 -4.17 -4.48
C ARG A 533 35.25 -5.19 -3.51
N TRP A 534 36.49 -5.58 -3.74
CA TRP A 534 37.28 -6.35 -2.77
C TRP A 534 38.09 -5.41 -1.88
N GLU A 535 38.09 -5.64 -0.58
CA GLU A 535 38.89 -4.90 0.40
C GLU A 535 39.87 -5.85 1.09
N GLU A 536 41.16 -5.49 1.10
CA GLU A 536 42.18 -6.27 1.82
C GLU A 536 41.93 -6.17 3.33
N VAL A 537 41.82 -7.32 3.99
CA VAL A 537 41.60 -7.40 5.45
C VAL A 537 42.75 -8.07 6.17
N TYR A 538 43.61 -8.81 5.46
CA TYR A 538 44.75 -9.49 6.03
C TYR A 538 45.86 -9.66 4.99
N SER A 539 47.11 -9.52 5.42
CA SER A 539 48.28 -9.88 4.62
C SER A 539 49.40 -10.43 5.50
N CYS A 540 50.13 -11.42 5.00
CA CYS A 540 51.32 -11.96 5.65
C CYS A 540 52.37 -12.37 4.62
N GLU A 541 53.64 -12.30 5.03
CA GLU A 541 54.79 -12.71 4.22
C GLU A 541 55.40 -13.99 4.79
N ASN A 542 55.94 -14.82 3.91
CA ASN A 542 56.63 -16.05 4.29
C ASN A 542 58.08 -15.74 4.69
N VAL A 543 58.33 -15.69 6.00
CA VAL A 543 59.67 -15.37 6.54
C VAL A 543 60.58 -16.59 6.59
N ASN A 544 60.04 -17.82 6.55
CA ASN A 544 60.77 -19.08 6.69
C ASN A 544 60.58 -19.99 5.48
N GLN A 545 61.58 -20.08 4.60
CA GLN A 545 61.56 -20.97 3.44
C GLN A 545 61.54 -22.48 3.80
N ASN A 546 61.72 -22.82 5.08
CA ASN A 546 61.80 -24.19 5.59
C ASN A 546 60.51 -24.69 6.26
N ASP A 547 59.45 -23.88 6.36
CA ASP A 547 58.17 -24.35 6.91
C ASP A 547 57.45 -25.22 5.87
N GLU A 548 57.48 -26.54 6.07
CA GLU A 548 56.83 -27.54 5.22
C GLU A 548 55.29 -27.48 5.31
N GLU A 549 54.75 -26.87 6.36
CA GLU A 549 53.33 -26.59 6.51
C GLU A 549 53.00 -25.25 5.85
N GLY A 550 52.78 -25.27 4.53
CA GLY A 550 52.28 -24.11 3.76
C GLY A 550 50.85 -23.70 4.11
N GLU A 551 50.48 -23.64 5.39
CA GLU A 551 49.16 -23.31 5.92
C GLU A 551 49.16 -21.93 6.56
N VAL A 552 48.27 -21.05 6.08
CA VAL A 552 48.05 -19.72 6.64
C VAL A 552 46.72 -19.71 7.39
N ALA A 553 46.77 -19.37 8.68
CA ALA A 553 45.60 -19.11 9.49
C ALA A 553 45.30 -17.59 9.53
N VAL A 554 44.08 -17.24 9.13
CA VAL A 554 43.53 -15.88 9.17
C VAL A 554 42.56 -15.81 10.35
N ASP A 555 42.81 -14.88 11.27
CA ASP A 555 41.91 -14.52 12.38
C ASP A 555 41.93 -12.99 12.50
N VAL A 556 40.94 -12.33 11.91
CA VAL A 556 40.84 -10.86 11.88
C VAL A 556 39.42 -10.41 12.21
N GLU A 557 39.30 -9.44 13.10
CA GLU A 557 38.04 -8.77 13.41
C GLU A 557 37.82 -7.58 12.45
N VAL A 558 36.64 -7.51 11.82
CA VAL A 558 36.25 -6.43 10.90
C VAL A 558 34.91 -5.83 11.30
N GLU A 559 34.75 -4.53 11.09
CA GLU A 559 33.47 -3.84 11.25
C GLU A 559 32.53 -4.22 10.10
N THR A 560 31.32 -4.68 10.42
CA THR A 560 30.37 -5.21 9.42
C THR A 560 29.64 -4.10 8.67
N GLU A 561 29.48 -2.94 9.30
CA GLU A 561 28.85 -1.74 8.77
C GLU A 561 29.76 -0.53 8.97
N VAL A 562 30.03 0.25 7.92
CA VAL A 562 30.78 1.51 8.02
C VAL A 562 30.05 2.63 7.29
N VAL A 563 29.92 3.79 7.91
CA VAL A 563 29.26 4.95 7.32
C VAL A 563 30.26 6.09 7.14
N LYS A 564 30.24 6.72 5.97
CA LYS A 564 31.11 7.85 5.62
C LYS A 564 30.29 9.05 5.13
N LEU A 565 30.54 10.23 5.67
CA LEU A 565 29.92 11.49 5.25
C LEU A 565 30.87 12.29 4.36
N GLU A 566 30.54 12.35 3.06
CA GLU A 566 31.42 12.88 2.02
C GLU A 566 32.86 12.32 2.08
N GLY A 567 33.00 11.05 2.47
CA GLY A 567 34.28 10.35 2.58
C GLY A 567 34.88 10.28 3.98
N GLU A 568 34.39 11.05 4.95
CA GLU A 568 34.85 11.00 6.35
C GLU A 568 34.04 9.96 7.15
N GLU A 569 34.70 8.97 7.75
CA GLU A 569 34.04 7.94 8.58
C GLU A 569 33.35 8.54 9.81
N THR A 570 32.20 7.97 10.16
CA THR A 570 31.45 8.36 11.35
C THR A 570 30.69 7.21 11.99
N ASN A 571 30.74 7.17 13.32
CA ASN A 571 29.96 6.27 14.17
C ASN A 571 28.81 7.01 14.87
N LEU A 572 28.65 8.32 14.63
CA LEU A 572 27.60 9.13 15.24
C LEU A 572 26.32 8.99 14.44
N ARG A 573 25.46 8.09 14.93
CA ARG A 573 24.16 7.77 14.35
C ARG A 573 23.06 7.93 15.39
N GLU A 574 22.05 8.70 15.03
CA GLU A 574 20.86 8.92 15.88
C GLU A 574 19.60 8.63 15.07
N THR A 575 18.69 7.82 15.61
CA THR A 575 17.36 7.66 15.00
C THR A 575 16.38 8.55 15.75
N SER A 576 15.85 9.56 15.07
CA SER A 576 14.86 10.46 15.67
C SER A 576 13.44 9.93 15.51
N GLY A 577 12.55 10.35 16.41
CA GLY A 577 11.14 9.95 16.41
C GLY A 577 10.34 10.40 15.18
N ASP A 578 10.89 11.27 14.34
CA ASP A 578 10.31 11.71 13.05
C ASP A 578 10.64 10.75 11.88
N GLY A 579 11.19 9.56 12.17
CA GLY A 579 11.50 8.55 11.16
C GLY A 579 12.70 8.90 10.29
N VAL A 580 13.62 9.71 10.80
CA VAL A 580 14.89 10.06 10.14
C VAL A 580 16.06 9.45 10.94
N VAL A 581 17.00 8.86 10.21
CA VAL A 581 18.30 8.43 10.72
C VAL A 581 19.31 9.51 10.38
N TRP A 582 19.84 10.15 11.42
CA TRP A 582 20.83 11.19 11.32
C TRP A 582 22.23 10.63 11.46
N PHE A 583 23.10 11.12 10.59
CA PHE A 583 24.54 10.88 10.58
C PHE A 583 25.23 12.22 10.76
N SER A 584 26.27 12.27 11.59
CA SER A 584 27.02 13.52 11.81
C SER A 584 28.52 13.28 11.93
N VAL A 585 29.32 14.27 11.52
CA VAL A 585 30.76 14.33 11.87
C VAL A 585 30.95 15.52 12.80
N LEU A 586 31.56 15.28 13.96
CA LEU A 586 31.95 16.36 14.87
C LEU A 586 33.08 17.15 14.22
N ARG A 587 32.86 18.45 14.03
CA ARG A 587 33.91 19.43 13.72
C ARG A 587 33.92 20.45 14.87
N ASP A 588 34.98 21.24 15.00
CA ASP A 588 35.01 22.31 16.01
C ASP A 588 33.71 23.14 16.00
N GLU A 589 33.32 23.64 17.18
CA GLU A 589 32.01 24.11 17.70
C GLU A 589 31.06 24.94 16.78
N ARG A 590 31.38 25.19 15.52
CA ARG A 590 30.62 26.03 14.58
C ARG A 590 30.21 25.34 13.27
N GLN A 591 30.64 24.11 12.98
CA GLN A 591 30.33 23.43 11.71
C GLN A 591 30.05 21.92 11.84
N ASP A 592 29.16 21.53 12.74
CA ASP A 592 28.64 20.16 12.74
C ASP A 592 27.98 19.85 11.40
N LYS A 593 28.53 18.88 10.69
CA LYS A 593 28.01 18.42 9.42
C LYS A 593 27.06 17.28 9.71
N LYS A 594 25.77 17.50 9.48
CA LYS A 594 24.69 16.54 9.79
C LYS A 594 23.86 16.27 8.55
N VAL A 595 23.66 14.99 8.23
CA VAL A 595 22.80 14.52 7.13
C VAL A 595 21.80 13.52 7.68
N GLY A 596 20.52 13.72 7.37
CA GLY A 596 19.46 12.79 7.70
C GLY A 596 19.01 12.00 6.47
N LEU A 597 18.86 10.69 6.62
CA LEU A 597 18.14 9.85 5.66
C LEU A 597 16.86 9.34 6.31
N GLY A 598 15.75 9.33 5.58
CA GLY A 598 14.56 8.66 6.07
C GLY A 598 14.90 7.22 6.45
N SER A 599 14.43 6.75 7.62
CA SER A 599 14.73 5.41 8.16
C SER A 599 14.46 4.32 7.13
N VAL A 600 13.39 4.53 6.37
CA VAL A 600 12.95 3.81 5.20
C VAL A 600 14.04 3.54 4.15
N VAL A 601 14.88 4.53 3.83
CA VAL A 601 15.96 4.37 2.86
C VAL A 601 17.02 3.45 3.45
N VAL A 602 17.33 3.64 4.74
CA VAL A 602 18.33 2.85 5.46
C VAL A 602 17.89 1.39 5.60
N GLU A 603 16.64 1.13 5.92
CA GLU A 603 16.12 -0.23 5.98
C GLU A 603 16.06 -0.89 4.61
N ARG A 604 15.78 -0.14 3.54
CA ARG A 604 15.81 -0.74 2.19
C ARG A 604 17.23 -1.16 1.82
N MET A 605 18.23 -0.33 2.14
CA MET A 605 19.63 -0.71 1.94
C MET A 605 19.96 -2.00 2.68
N LYS A 606 19.62 -2.08 3.98
CA LYS A 606 19.84 -3.31 4.79
C LYS A 606 19.12 -4.53 4.22
N TRP A 607 17.86 -4.38 3.84
CA TRP A 607 17.07 -5.49 3.26
C TRP A 607 17.69 -6.03 1.97
N GLU A 608 18.26 -5.16 1.11
CA GLU A 608 18.94 -5.61 -0.12
C GLU A 608 20.23 -6.38 0.17
N GLU A 609 20.93 -6.04 1.25
CA GLU A 609 22.14 -6.75 1.70
C GLU A 609 21.79 -8.09 2.33
N GLU A 610 20.79 -8.11 3.22
CA GLU A 610 20.27 -9.33 3.85
C GLU A 610 19.77 -10.33 2.80
N LYS A 611 19.04 -9.84 1.78
CA LYS A 611 18.61 -10.66 0.63
C LYS A 611 19.79 -11.26 -0.13
N PHE A 612 20.92 -10.56 -0.17
CA PHE A 612 22.15 -11.05 -0.82
C PHE A 612 23.00 -11.92 0.11
N GLY A 613 22.56 -12.20 1.33
CA GLY A 613 23.23 -13.08 2.28
C GLY A 613 24.05 -12.37 3.35
N TRP A 614 24.03 -11.03 3.39
CA TRP A 614 24.64 -10.30 4.51
C TRP A 614 23.91 -10.62 5.81
N SER A 615 24.66 -10.88 6.89
CA SER A 615 24.09 -11.20 8.20
C SER A 615 24.54 -10.17 9.23
N ASN A 616 23.59 -9.60 9.95
CA ASN A 616 23.87 -8.67 11.04
C ASN A 616 24.23 -9.43 12.33
N ASN A 617 25.50 -9.82 12.46
CA ASN A 617 26.01 -10.56 13.62
C ASN A 617 26.58 -9.63 14.72
N GLY A 618 26.27 -8.33 14.67
CA GLY A 618 26.85 -7.30 15.52
C GLY A 618 27.68 -6.29 14.73
N GLU A 619 28.18 -5.26 15.43
CA GLU A 619 28.98 -4.17 14.83
C GLU A 619 30.32 -4.67 14.28
N ARG A 620 30.84 -5.75 14.87
CA ARG A 620 32.07 -6.43 14.46
C ARG A 620 31.84 -7.90 14.23
N SER A 621 32.61 -8.48 13.34
CA SER A 621 32.59 -9.91 13.05
C SER A 621 34.00 -10.42 12.79
N ASN A 622 34.27 -11.64 13.24
CA ASN A 622 35.57 -12.27 13.10
C ASN A 622 35.61 -13.16 11.85
N ILE A 623 36.61 -12.92 11.00
CA ILE A 623 36.94 -13.75 9.85
C ILE A 623 37.96 -14.80 10.30
N LYS A 624 37.51 -16.05 10.42
CA LYS A 624 38.37 -17.22 10.71
C LYS A 624 38.47 -18.14 9.51
N ARG A 625 39.68 -18.35 9.01
CA ARG A 625 39.92 -19.23 7.86
C ARG A 625 41.32 -19.82 7.92
N SER A 626 41.49 -21.09 7.59
CA SER A 626 42.81 -21.65 7.27
C SER A 626 42.86 -22.04 5.80
N GLU A 627 43.97 -21.70 5.15
CA GLU A 627 44.22 -22.06 3.76
C GLU A 627 45.60 -22.64 3.59
N ARG A 628 45.67 -23.77 2.89
CA ARG A 628 46.93 -24.41 2.51
C ARG A 628 47.30 -24.05 1.07
N PHE A 629 48.53 -23.60 0.88
CA PHE A 629 49.12 -23.34 -0.43
C PHE A 629 49.20 -24.64 -1.25
N LYS A 630 48.66 -24.62 -2.47
CA LYS A 630 48.58 -25.79 -3.37
C LYS A 630 49.59 -25.75 -4.53
N GLY A 631 50.58 -24.85 -4.50
CA GLY A 631 51.50 -24.61 -5.62
C GLY A 631 52.61 -25.64 -5.84
N GLY A 632 52.63 -26.76 -5.09
CA GLY A 632 53.63 -27.81 -5.28
C GLY A 632 55.01 -27.39 -4.76
N SER A 633 56.04 -27.41 -5.62
CA SER A 633 57.44 -27.17 -5.28
C SER A 633 57.88 -25.70 -5.30
N SER A 634 56.97 -24.76 -5.59
CA SER A 634 57.25 -23.32 -5.48
C SER A 634 57.00 -22.83 -4.05
N HIS A 635 57.91 -22.02 -3.51
CA HIS A 635 57.67 -21.32 -2.25
C HIS A 635 56.76 -20.12 -2.51
N TRP A 636 55.71 -19.95 -1.71
CA TRP A 636 54.91 -18.72 -1.70
C TRP A 636 55.68 -17.61 -0.96
N LYS A 637 55.54 -16.37 -1.41
CA LYS A 637 56.15 -15.20 -0.80
C LYS A 637 55.16 -14.46 0.09
N ASN A 638 53.99 -14.14 -0.46
CA ASN A 638 53.00 -13.32 0.22
C ASN A 638 51.61 -13.94 0.10
N TYR A 639 50.83 -13.85 1.16
CA TYR A 639 49.41 -14.19 1.18
C TYR A 639 48.60 -12.95 1.52
N LYS A 640 47.46 -12.78 0.83
CA LYS A 640 46.50 -11.70 1.08
C LYS A 640 45.08 -12.25 1.09
N CYS A 641 44.28 -11.81 2.06
CA CYS A 641 42.86 -12.12 2.16
C CYS A 641 42.04 -10.85 1.95
N TYR A 642 40.98 -10.98 1.17
CA TYR A 642 40.06 -9.91 0.81
C TYR A 642 38.63 -10.29 1.19
N VAL A 643 37.86 -9.30 1.63
CA VAL A 643 36.42 -9.41 1.88
C VAL A 643 35.65 -8.65 0.81
N LEU A 644 34.48 -9.16 0.43
CA LEU A 644 33.57 -8.41 -0.44
C LEU A 644 32.93 -7.27 0.36
N VAL A 645 33.02 -6.06 -0.18
CA VAL A 645 32.35 -4.87 0.35
C VAL A 645 31.30 -4.39 -0.64
N GLU A 646 30.06 -4.25 -0.17
CA GLU A 646 28.98 -3.59 -0.88
C GLU A 646 28.77 -2.18 -0.33
N SER A 647 28.94 -1.17 -1.18
CA SER A 647 28.89 0.25 -0.81
C SER A 647 27.70 0.94 -1.48
N PHE A 648 26.75 1.40 -0.68
CA PHE A 648 25.72 2.34 -1.11
C PHE A 648 26.28 3.76 -1.10
N GLU A 649 26.41 4.38 -2.27
CA GLU A 649 26.82 5.77 -2.41
C GLU A 649 25.61 6.65 -2.76
N LEU A 650 25.27 7.58 -1.88
CA LEU A 650 24.28 8.63 -2.13
C LEU A 650 24.96 9.89 -2.65
N LYS A 651 24.56 10.33 -3.83
CA LYS A 651 25.11 11.51 -4.53
C LYS A 651 24.02 12.53 -4.84
N ARG A 652 24.42 13.80 -4.82
CA ARG A 652 23.61 14.91 -5.35
C ARG A 652 23.52 14.80 -6.88
N MET A 653 22.59 15.54 -7.49
CA MET A 653 22.44 15.53 -8.96
C MET A 653 23.64 16.11 -9.70
N ASP A 654 24.49 16.90 -9.05
CA ASP A 654 25.75 17.39 -9.60
C ASP A 654 26.90 16.36 -9.51
N GLY A 655 26.64 15.17 -8.95
CA GLY A 655 27.60 14.09 -8.80
C GLY A 655 28.41 14.12 -7.50
N SER A 656 28.28 15.17 -6.67
CA SER A 656 28.97 15.25 -5.39
C SER A 656 28.45 14.19 -4.40
N LEU A 657 29.38 13.55 -3.69
CA LEU A 657 29.07 12.54 -2.67
C LEU A 657 28.44 13.19 -1.43
N VAL A 658 27.45 12.53 -0.85
CA VAL A 658 26.79 12.93 0.40
C VAL A 658 27.11 11.92 1.49
N LEU A 659 26.81 10.65 1.24
CA LEU A 659 26.94 9.56 2.20
C LEU A 659 27.36 8.29 1.49
N THR A 660 28.27 7.53 2.10
CA THR A 660 28.58 6.15 1.74
C THR A 660 28.20 5.25 2.91
N TYR A 661 27.49 4.16 2.64
CA TYR A 661 27.17 3.12 3.61
C TYR A 661 27.76 1.80 3.10
N GLU A 662 28.73 1.25 3.81
CA GLU A 662 29.46 0.05 3.43
C GLU A 662 29.04 -1.15 4.28
N PHE A 663 28.82 -2.28 3.63
CA PHE A 663 28.52 -3.56 4.23
C PHE A 663 29.62 -4.56 3.87
N ARG A 664 30.27 -5.14 4.88
CA ARG A 664 31.29 -6.18 4.68
C ARG A 664 30.65 -7.57 4.80
N HIS A 665 30.79 -8.36 3.74
CA HIS A 665 30.25 -9.73 3.66
C HIS A 665 31.32 -10.73 4.11
N VAL A 666 31.40 -10.99 5.42
CA VAL A 666 32.44 -11.84 6.03
C VAL A 666 32.44 -13.29 5.54
N ASP A 667 31.34 -13.75 4.96
CA ASP A 667 31.18 -15.05 4.31
C ASP A 667 31.72 -15.09 2.87
N LYS A 668 31.95 -13.92 2.25
CA LYS A 668 32.42 -13.78 0.86
C LYS A 668 33.87 -13.32 0.85
N LEU A 669 34.77 -14.29 0.82
CA LEU A 669 36.21 -14.07 0.89
C LEU A 669 36.91 -14.45 -0.42
N LYS A 670 38.00 -13.76 -0.70
CA LYS A 670 38.89 -14.05 -1.83
C LYS A 670 40.34 -13.97 -1.38
N SER A 671 41.16 -14.87 -1.89
CA SER A 671 42.54 -15.05 -1.41
C SER A 671 43.50 -14.93 -2.58
N LYS A 672 44.66 -14.34 -2.34
CA LYS A 672 45.72 -14.21 -3.34
C LYS A 672 47.05 -14.67 -2.74
N TRP A 673 47.71 -15.55 -3.49
CA TRP A 673 49.07 -16.03 -3.21
C TRP A 673 50.00 -15.47 -4.29
N ASP A 674 51.13 -14.91 -3.90
CA ASP A 674 52.21 -14.42 -4.79
C ASP A 674 53.50 -15.25 -4.63
#